data_AF-A0A6I9Y8C1-F1
#
_entry.id   AF-A0A6I9Y8C1-F1
#
_cell.length_a   1.000
_cell.length_b   1.000
_cell.length_c   1.000
_cell.angle_alpha   90.00
_cell.angle_beta   90.00
_cell.angle_gamma   90.00
#
_symmetry.space_group_name_H-M   'P 1'
#
loop_
_entity.id
_entity.type
_entity.pdbx_description
1 polymer ?
#
loop_
_entity_poly.entity_id
_entity_poly.type
_entity_poly.pdbx_seq_one_letter_code
_entity_poly.pdbx_strand_id
1 'polypeptide(L)'
;MTRWIPTKREEKYGVAFYNYDARGPDELSLQIGDTMHILETHEGWYRGYTLRKKSKKGIFPSSYIQLKEAIVEGKGQHETVIPSELPLIQEVTTTLREWSIIWRQLYIQDSREMFHNVRHMIYDLIEWRSQILSGTLPQDELNELKKKITAKTDYGNRILDLDLVVRDEDGNILDPDQTSTISLFRAHETTSKQVEERLLEEKSQKQNLDISREAKFAATPSFALFVNLKNVVCKIGEDAEVLMSLYDPLESKFISENYLVRWSSSGLPKDIDKLHNLRAVFTDLGSSKDRKREKISFVCQIVRVGRMEQRENNTRKLTSGLRRPFGVAVMDITDIINGKVDDEDKQHFIPFQPVAGENDFLQTVINKVIAAKEVNHKGQGLWVTLKLLPGDIHQIRKEFPHLVDRTTAVARKMGFPEIIMPGDVRNDIYVTLVQGDFDKGSKTTAKNVEVTVSVYDEDGKKLENVIFPGAGDEALSEYKSVIYYQVKQPRWFETIKVAIPIEDVNRSHLRFTFRHRSSQDSKDKSEKIFALAFVKLMRYDGTTLRDGEHDLIVYKAEAKKLEDFSTYLSLPSTKLELEEKGHSMAGKGMQNLGSCTISKDSFQISTLVCSTKLTQNVDLLGLLKWRSNTNILQQNLRQLMKVDGGEVVKFLQDTLDALFNIMMENSESETFDTLVFDALVFIIGLIADRKFQHFNPVLETYIKKHFSATLAYTK
;
A
#
# COMPACT_ATOMS: atom_id res chain seq x y z
N MET A 1 44.57 -37.05 -32.79
CA MET A 1 43.13 -36.81 -32.96
C MET A 1 42.44 -37.28 -31.70
N THR A 2 42.13 -36.36 -30.80
CA THR A 2 41.32 -36.63 -29.61
C THR A 2 39.91 -37.01 -30.08
N ARG A 3 39.36 -38.11 -29.54
CA ARG A 3 38.09 -38.71 -29.99
C ARG A 3 36.93 -38.21 -29.14
N TRP A 4 35.72 -38.15 -29.71
CA TRP A 4 34.49 -38.02 -28.94
C TRP A 4 34.30 -39.26 -28.07
N ILE A 5 33.96 -39.05 -26.80
CA ILE A 5 33.80 -40.13 -25.82
C ILE A 5 32.32 -40.23 -25.45
N PRO A 6 31.72 -41.43 -25.45
CA PRO A 6 30.35 -41.61 -24.97
C PRO A 6 30.20 -41.09 -23.53
N THR A 7 29.14 -40.31 -23.29
CA THR A 7 28.85 -39.77 -21.95
C THR A 7 28.49 -40.87 -20.95
N LYS A 8 28.79 -40.64 -19.67
CA LYS A 8 28.40 -41.54 -18.58
C LYS A 8 26.88 -41.49 -18.37
N ARG A 9 26.32 -42.50 -17.70
CA ARG A 9 24.87 -42.60 -17.46
C ARG A 9 24.28 -41.36 -16.77
N GLU A 10 25.03 -40.77 -15.85
CA GLU A 10 24.65 -39.56 -15.09
C GLU A 10 24.69 -38.27 -15.95
N GLU A 11 25.35 -38.31 -17.09
CA GLU A 11 25.56 -37.18 -17.99
C GLU A 11 24.67 -37.28 -19.24
N LYS A 12 23.70 -38.21 -19.28
CA LYS A 12 22.84 -38.44 -20.45
C LYS A 12 21.73 -37.40 -20.61
N TYR A 13 21.37 -36.72 -19.53
CA TYR A 13 20.29 -35.75 -19.50
C TYR A 13 20.75 -34.39 -19.00
N GLY A 14 20.37 -33.33 -19.71
CA GLY A 14 20.65 -31.98 -19.28
C GLY A 14 19.65 -30.97 -19.81
N VAL A 15 19.63 -29.80 -19.19
CA VAL A 15 18.77 -28.67 -19.54
C VAL A 15 19.63 -27.46 -19.85
N ALA A 16 19.39 -26.81 -20.97
CA ALA A 16 20.07 -25.57 -21.30
C ALA A 16 19.63 -24.46 -20.33
N PHE A 17 20.58 -23.82 -19.65
CA PHE A 17 20.30 -22.69 -18.73
C PHE A 17 20.74 -21.33 -19.31
N TYR A 18 21.34 -21.34 -20.51
CA TYR A 18 21.61 -20.15 -21.33
C TYR A 18 21.23 -20.41 -22.79
N ASN A 19 20.91 -19.34 -23.53
CA ASN A 19 20.70 -19.40 -24.97
C ASN A 19 22.06 -19.56 -25.67
N TYR A 20 22.13 -20.42 -26.67
CA TYR A 20 23.30 -20.62 -27.51
C TYR A 20 22.90 -20.54 -28.99
N ASP A 21 23.48 -19.60 -29.72
CA ASP A 21 23.30 -19.52 -31.17
C ASP A 21 24.42 -20.28 -31.88
N ALA A 22 24.06 -21.31 -32.65
CA ALA A 22 25.02 -22.12 -33.41
C ALA A 22 25.84 -21.25 -34.38
N ARG A 23 27.16 -21.40 -34.33
CA ARG A 23 28.12 -20.67 -35.17
C ARG A 23 28.57 -21.48 -36.39
N GLY A 24 28.34 -22.79 -36.37
CA GLY A 24 28.71 -23.73 -37.43
C GLY A 24 27.57 -24.69 -37.79
N PRO A 25 27.69 -25.41 -38.92
CA PRO A 25 26.68 -26.35 -39.39
C PRO A 25 26.54 -27.60 -38.50
N ASP A 26 27.61 -27.96 -37.80
CA ASP A 26 27.65 -29.11 -36.87
C ASP A 26 27.13 -28.75 -35.46
N GLU A 27 26.93 -27.46 -35.19
CA GLU A 27 26.47 -26.96 -33.89
C GLU A 27 24.94 -26.90 -33.80
N LEU A 28 24.43 -27.06 -32.59
CA LEU A 28 23.00 -27.04 -32.29
C LEU A 28 22.67 -25.79 -31.47
N SER A 29 21.80 -24.92 -32.00
CA SER A 29 21.29 -23.79 -31.22
C SER A 29 20.43 -24.30 -30.06
N LEU A 30 20.59 -23.67 -28.89
CA LEU A 30 19.87 -23.99 -27.67
C LEU A 30 19.08 -22.78 -27.20
N GLN A 31 17.86 -23.01 -26.69
CA GLN A 31 17.12 -22.02 -25.92
C GLN A 31 17.12 -22.40 -24.45
N ILE A 32 17.09 -21.41 -23.55
CA ILE A 32 16.92 -21.63 -22.11
C ILE A 32 15.70 -22.54 -21.88
N GLY A 33 15.92 -23.61 -21.14
CA GLY A 33 14.91 -24.63 -20.83
C GLY A 33 14.79 -25.77 -21.85
N ASP A 34 15.63 -25.82 -22.90
CA ASP A 34 15.68 -26.97 -23.79
C ASP A 34 16.27 -28.20 -23.10
N THR A 35 15.56 -29.32 -23.22
CA THR A 35 15.94 -30.60 -22.64
C THR A 35 16.70 -31.43 -23.67
N MET A 36 17.87 -31.92 -23.27
CA MET A 36 18.88 -32.51 -24.14
C MET A 36 19.12 -33.97 -23.79
N HIS A 37 19.17 -34.83 -24.81
CA HIS A 37 19.83 -36.14 -24.69
C HIS A 37 21.27 -35.98 -25.17
N ILE A 38 22.21 -36.16 -24.23
CA ILE A 38 23.64 -35.99 -24.43
C ILE A 38 24.24 -37.37 -24.73
N LEU A 39 24.85 -37.53 -25.90
CA LEU A 39 25.37 -38.81 -26.38
C LEU A 39 26.88 -38.95 -26.14
N GLU A 40 27.63 -37.89 -26.45
CA GLU A 40 29.09 -37.87 -26.42
C GLU A 40 29.60 -36.55 -25.83
N THR A 41 30.81 -36.56 -25.26
CA THR A 41 31.51 -35.37 -24.76
C THR A 41 32.92 -35.30 -25.31
N HIS A 42 33.41 -34.08 -25.53
CA HIS A 42 34.74 -33.78 -26.00
C HIS A 42 35.15 -32.35 -25.64
N GLU A 43 36.24 -32.17 -24.89
CA GLU A 43 36.91 -30.87 -24.62
C GLU A 43 35.94 -29.69 -24.31
N GLY A 44 34.99 -29.90 -23.39
CA GLY A 44 34.03 -28.84 -23.00
C GLY A 44 32.83 -28.68 -23.94
N TRP A 45 32.64 -29.61 -24.87
CA TRP A 45 31.47 -29.73 -25.72
C TRP A 45 30.73 -31.03 -25.48
N TYR A 46 29.43 -30.97 -25.66
CA TYR A 46 28.54 -32.10 -25.73
C TYR A 46 28.05 -32.28 -27.15
N ARG A 47 27.78 -33.54 -27.54
CA ARG A 47 27.08 -33.89 -28.77
C ARG A 47 25.81 -34.63 -28.43
N GLY A 48 24.71 -34.19 -29.02
CA GLY A 48 23.40 -34.72 -28.69
C GLY A 48 22.30 -34.12 -29.54
N TYR A 49 21.08 -34.20 -29.03
CA TYR A 49 19.90 -33.64 -29.67
C TYR A 49 18.90 -33.14 -28.63
N THR A 50 18.03 -32.21 -29.02
CA THR A 50 16.91 -31.80 -28.17
C THR A 50 15.86 -32.91 -28.15
N LEU A 51 15.25 -33.19 -27.00
CA LEU A 51 14.21 -34.24 -26.91
C LEU A 51 13.03 -33.99 -27.85
N ARG A 52 12.77 -32.73 -28.21
CA ARG A 52 11.74 -32.33 -29.18
C ARG A 52 12.11 -32.62 -30.63
N LYS A 53 13.39 -32.65 -30.99
CA LYS A 53 13.87 -32.81 -32.38
C LYS A 53 14.99 -33.84 -32.47
N LYS A 54 14.63 -35.10 -32.21
CA LYS A 54 15.55 -36.26 -32.23
C LYS A 54 16.33 -36.43 -33.54
N SER A 55 15.76 -35.98 -34.66
CA SER A 55 16.38 -36.09 -35.99
C SER A 55 17.56 -35.14 -36.20
N LYS A 56 17.65 -34.04 -35.44
CA LYS A 56 18.74 -33.06 -35.58
C LYS A 56 19.75 -33.25 -34.45
N LYS A 57 20.86 -33.92 -34.76
CA LYS A 57 22.01 -34.05 -33.86
C LYS A 57 23.02 -32.96 -34.14
N GLY A 58 23.66 -32.44 -33.09
CA GLY A 58 24.72 -31.45 -33.20
C GLY A 58 25.51 -31.32 -31.91
N ILE A 59 26.54 -30.47 -31.95
CA ILE A 59 27.38 -30.17 -30.80
C ILE A 59 26.93 -28.87 -30.12
N PHE A 60 27.11 -28.79 -28.81
CA PHE A 60 26.78 -27.61 -27.99
C PHE A 60 27.69 -27.52 -26.77
N PRO A 61 27.99 -26.31 -26.25
CA PRO A 61 28.94 -26.15 -25.15
C PRO A 61 28.41 -26.81 -23.87
N SER A 62 29.27 -27.55 -23.16
CA SER A 62 28.88 -28.17 -21.89
C SER A 62 28.59 -27.13 -20.80
N SER A 63 29.24 -25.96 -20.87
CA SER A 63 29.05 -24.84 -19.94
C SER A 63 27.67 -24.19 -20.01
N TYR A 64 26.83 -24.54 -20.99
CA TYR A 64 25.48 -24.00 -21.16
C TYR A 64 24.41 -25.00 -20.69
N ILE A 65 24.83 -26.19 -20.23
CA ILE A 65 23.96 -27.30 -19.87
C ILE A 65 24.07 -27.61 -18.39
N GLN A 66 22.92 -27.63 -17.70
CA GLN A 66 22.79 -28.13 -16.35
C GLN A 66 22.36 -29.59 -16.41
N LEU A 67 23.19 -30.50 -15.91
CA LEU A 67 22.86 -31.93 -15.84
C LEU A 67 21.73 -32.16 -14.83
N LYS A 68 20.85 -33.12 -15.15
CA LYS A 68 19.71 -33.52 -14.32
C LYS A 68 19.59 -35.03 -14.28
N GLU A 69 18.96 -35.55 -13.23
CA GLU A 69 18.68 -36.98 -13.11
C GLU A 69 17.62 -37.45 -14.12
N ALA A 70 17.87 -38.62 -14.70
CA ALA A 70 16.95 -39.28 -15.62
C ALA A 70 17.14 -40.80 -15.57
N ILE A 71 16.07 -41.52 -15.82
CA ILE A 71 16.09 -42.96 -16.05
C ILE A 71 16.52 -43.19 -17.49
N VAL A 72 17.59 -43.95 -17.66
CA VAL A 72 18.13 -44.33 -18.97
C VAL A 72 17.74 -45.76 -19.26
N GLU A 73 16.96 -45.95 -20.33
CA GLU A 73 16.50 -47.25 -20.83
C GLU A 73 17.19 -47.62 -22.15
N GLY A 74 17.34 -48.92 -22.41
CA GLY A 74 18.03 -49.44 -23.60
C GLY A 74 19.56 -49.48 -23.49
N LYS A 75 20.23 -49.82 -24.60
CA LYS A 75 21.71 -49.86 -24.71
C LYS A 75 22.16 -49.36 -26.08
N GLY A 76 23.25 -48.59 -26.11
CA GLY A 76 23.91 -48.16 -27.35
C GLY A 76 23.09 -47.14 -28.15
N GLN A 77 22.82 -47.42 -29.43
CA GLN A 77 22.14 -46.47 -30.33
C GLN A 77 20.62 -46.33 -30.08
N HIS A 78 20.03 -47.23 -29.28
CA HIS A 78 18.61 -47.23 -28.92
C HIS A 78 18.38 -46.73 -27.48
N GLU A 79 19.34 -45.99 -26.93
CA GLU A 79 19.24 -45.38 -25.61
C GLU A 79 18.14 -44.30 -25.58
N THR A 80 17.26 -44.38 -24.60
CA THR A 80 16.22 -43.38 -24.33
C THR A 80 16.39 -42.82 -22.93
N VAL A 81 16.17 -41.51 -22.82
CA VAL A 81 16.30 -40.77 -21.56
C VAL A 81 14.92 -40.30 -21.14
N ILE A 82 14.48 -40.77 -19.98
CA ILE A 82 13.21 -40.43 -19.36
C ILE A 82 13.52 -39.56 -18.14
N PRO A 83 13.16 -38.27 -18.12
CA PRO A 83 13.44 -37.40 -16.98
C PRO A 83 12.79 -37.95 -15.71
N SER A 84 13.47 -37.85 -14.57
CA SER A 84 12.92 -38.30 -13.26
C SER A 84 11.80 -37.40 -12.72
N GLU A 85 11.52 -36.27 -13.39
CA GLU A 85 10.43 -35.34 -13.05
C GLU A 85 9.06 -36.00 -13.29
N LEU A 86 8.08 -35.69 -12.44
CA LEU A 86 6.70 -36.17 -12.58
C LEU A 86 6.16 -35.93 -14.00
N PRO A 87 5.52 -36.93 -14.65
CA PRO A 87 4.99 -36.79 -16.01
C PRO A 87 4.10 -35.56 -16.22
N LEU A 88 3.28 -35.23 -15.22
CA LEU A 88 2.41 -34.05 -15.22
C LEU A 88 3.18 -32.73 -15.39
N ILE A 89 4.39 -32.62 -14.83
CA ILE A 89 5.23 -31.41 -14.98
C ILE A 89 5.68 -31.25 -16.43
N GLN A 90 6.00 -32.37 -17.08
CA GLN A 90 6.39 -32.39 -18.49
C GLN A 90 5.23 -32.02 -19.39
N GLU A 91 4.04 -32.54 -19.08
CA GLU A 91 2.77 -32.19 -19.74
C GLU A 91 2.49 -30.70 -19.65
N VAL A 92 2.42 -30.12 -18.43
CA VAL A 92 2.18 -28.68 -18.23
C VAL A 92 3.21 -27.83 -18.98
N THR A 93 4.47 -28.24 -18.98
CA THR A 93 5.53 -27.52 -19.72
C THR A 93 5.27 -27.52 -21.22
N THR A 94 4.73 -28.61 -21.77
CA THR A 94 4.40 -28.75 -23.19
C THR A 94 3.15 -27.95 -23.54
N THR A 95 2.08 -28.07 -22.73
CA THR A 95 0.85 -27.27 -22.84
C THR A 95 1.15 -25.78 -22.85
N LEU A 96 1.94 -25.28 -21.89
CA LEU A 96 2.30 -23.87 -21.81
C LEU A 96 3.03 -23.39 -23.06
N ARG A 97 3.88 -24.23 -23.66
CA ARG A 97 4.60 -23.88 -24.90
C ARG A 97 3.65 -23.78 -26.08
N GLU A 98 2.74 -24.73 -26.24
CA GLU A 98 1.71 -24.71 -27.30
C GLU A 98 0.77 -23.52 -27.14
N TRP A 99 0.24 -23.32 -25.94
CA TRP A 99 -0.64 -22.20 -25.63
C TRP A 99 0.07 -20.85 -25.81
N SER A 100 1.38 -20.74 -25.55
CA SER A 100 2.12 -19.48 -25.78
C SER A 100 2.18 -19.07 -27.27
N ILE A 101 2.11 -20.03 -28.20
CA ILE A 101 2.07 -19.75 -29.63
C ILE A 101 0.69 -19.21 -30.00
N ILE A 102 -0.37 -19.89 -29.56
CA ILE A 102 -1.77 -19.49 -29.81
C ILE A 102 -2.07 -18.15 -29.14
N TRP A 103 -1.63 -17.95 -27.90
CA TRP A 103 -1.79 -16.71 -27.16
C TRP A 103 -1.21 -15.49 -27.89
N ARG A 104 -0.04 -15.63 -28.54
CA ARG A 104 0.52 -14.58 -29.40
C ARG A 104 -0.33 -14.34 -30.65
N GLN A 105 -0.91 -15.38 -31.24
CA GLN A 105 -1.81 -15.24 -32.38
C GLN A 105 -3.12 -14.54 -32.00
N LEU A 106 -3.69 -14.84 -30.83
CA LEU A 106 -4.90 -14.18 -30.31
C LEU A 106 -4.71 -12.67 -30.16
N TYR A 107 -3.52 -12.24 -29.74
CA TYR A 107 -3.15 -10.81 -29.69
C TYR A 107 -3.13 -10.17 -31.09
N ILE A 108 -2.50 -10.85 -32.06
CA ILE A 108 -2.41 -10.35 -33.44
C ILE A 108 -3.80 -10.27 -34.10
N GLN A 109 -4.70 -11.19 -33.75
CA GLN A 109 -6.07 -11.25 -34.27
C GLN A 109 -7.06 -10.34 -33.50
N ASP A 110 -6.59 -9.56 -32.52
CA ASP A 110 -7.38 -8.68 -31.64
C ASP A 110 -8.53 -9.41 -30.90
N SER A 111 -8.38 -10.71 -30.63
CA SER A 111 -9.33 -11.49 -29.83
C SER A 111 -9.07 -11.32 -28.34
N ARG A 112 -9.41 -10.13 -27.80
CA ARG A 112 -9.03 -9.70 -26.45
C ARG A 112 -9.56 -10.61 -25.34
N GLU A 113 -10.82 -11.02 -25.40
CA GLU A 113 -11.42 -11.87 -24.36
C GLU A 113 -10.68 -13.21 -24.23
N MET A 114 -10.46 -13.89 -25.35
CA MET A 114 -9.73 -15.16 -25.38
C MET A 114 -8.26 -14.97 -24.99
N PHE A 115 -7.62 -13.88 -25.45
CA PHE A 115 -6.26 -13.53 -25.06
C PHE A 115 -6.10 -13.41 -23.55
N HIS A 116 -7.00 -12.67 -22.88
CA HIS A 116 -6.97 -12.51 -21.43
C HIS A 116 -7.28 -13.82 -20.71
N ASN A 117 -8.30 -14.56 -21.17
CA ASN A 117 -8.65 -15.84 -20.56
C ASN A 117 -7.46 -16.82 -20.57
N VAL A 118 -6.86 -17.05 -21.75
CA VAL A 118 -5.69 -17.92 -21.91
C VAL A 118 -4.50 -17.43 -21.08
N ARG A 119 -4.28 -16.11 -20.99
CA ARG A 119 -3.23 -15.52 -20.14
C ARG A 119 -3.39 -15.91 -18.67
N HIS A 120 -4.61 -15.82 -18.14
CA HIS A 120 -4.89 -16.22 -16.75
C HIS A 120 -4.63 -17.70 -16.54
N MET A 121 -5.07 -18.57 -17.45
CA MET A 121 -4.81 -20.01 -17.32
C MET A 121 -3.32 -20.35 -17.42
N ILE A 122 -2.55 -19.64 -18.25
CA ILE A 122 -1.09 -19.78 -18.34
C ILE A 122 -0.45 -19.46 -16.98
N TYR A 123 -0.88 -18.39 -16.31
CA TYR A 123 -0.35 -18.03 -14.99
C TYR A 123 -0.72 -19.04 -13.92
N ASP A 124 -1.98 -19.50 -13.88
CA ASP A 124 -2.43 -20.57 -12.97
C ASP A 124 -1.53 -21.81 -13.13
N LEU A 125 -1.31 -22.26 -14.37
CA LEU A 125 -0.49 -23.44 -14.67
C LEU A 125 0.99 -23.26 -14.28
N ILE A 126 1.56 -22.06 -14.47
CA ILE A 126 2.94 -21.76 -14.05
C ILE A 126 3.06 -21.84 -12.52
N GLU A 127 2.09 -21.27 -11.79
CA GLU A 127 2.08 -21.31 -10.34
C GLU A 127 1.93 -22.73 -9.81
N TRP A 128 0.94 -23.49 -10.31
CA TRP A 128 0.71 -24.87 -9.88
C TRP A 128 1.89 -25.78 -10.22
N ARG A 129 2.55 -25.56 -11.37
CA ARG A 129 3.80 -26.24 -11.70
C ARG A 129 4.90 -25.93 -10.68
N SER A 130 5.01 -24.68 -10.22
CA SER A 130 5.97 -24.29 -9.19
C SER A 130 5.66 -24.93 -7.84
N GLN A 131 4.39 -25.04 -7.46
CA GLN A 131 3.96 -25.68 -6.21
C GLN A 131 4.24 -27.20 -6.21
N ILE A 132 4.06 -27.89 -7.34
CA ILE A 132 4.45 -29.31 -7.44
C ILE A 132 5.97 -29.46 -7.30
N LEU A 133 6.74 -28.57 -7.94
CA LEU A 133 8.20 -28.61 -7.90
C LEU A 133 8.80 -28.25 -6.54
N SER A 134 8.08 -27.54 -5.66
CA SER A 134 8.59 -27.21 -4.33
C SER A 134 8.71 -28.43 -3.41
N GLY A 135 7.96 -29.50 -3.68
CA GLY A 135 7.98 -30.74 -2.89
C GLY A 135 7.45 -30.57 -1.46
N THR A 136 6.80 -29.44 -1.15
CA THR A 136 6.35 -29.08 0.20
C THR A 136 4.88 -29.45 0.48
N LEU A 137 4.17 -29.98 -0.52
CA LEU A 137 2.74 -30.28 -0.42
C LEU A 137 2.50 -31.65 0.24
N PRO A 138 1.56 -31.75 1.20
CA PRO A 138 1.01 -33.02 1.65
C PRO A 138 0.43 -33.85 0.49
N GLN A 139 0.39 -35.18 0.64
CA GLN A 139 -0.06 -36.08 -0.42
C GLN A 139 -1.49 -35.81 -0.90
N ASP A 140 -2.39 -35.45 0.03
CA ASP A 140 -3.79 -35.14 -0.30
C ASP A 140 -3.91 -33.84 -1.11
N GLU A 141 -3.20 -32.79 -0.71
CA GLU A 141 -3.14 -31.51 -1.45
C GLU A 141 -2.49 -31.69 -2.82
N LEU A 142 -1.45 -32.53 -2.93
CA LEU A 142 -0.81 -32.85 -4.21
C LEU A 142 -1.80 -33.55 -5.15
N ASN A 143 -2.59 -34.49 -4.65
CA ASN A 143 -3.60 -35.20 -5.44
C ASN A 143 -4.72 -34.27 -5.92
N GLU A 144 -5.19 -33.34 -5.08
CA GLU A 144 -6.14 -32.31 -5.50
C GLU A 144 -5.55 -31.37 -6.55
N LEU A 145 -4.29 -30.95 -6.37
CA LEU A 145 -3.61 -30.06 -7.30
C LEU A 145 -3.42 -30.73 -8.67
N LYS A 146 -3.06 -32.01 -8.70
CA LYS A 146 -3.00 -32.81 -9.94
C LYS A 146 -4.32 -32.78 -10.70
N LYS A 147 -5.45 -33.03 -10.01
CA LYS A 147 -6.80 -32.98 -10.61
C LYS A 147 -7.17 -31.59 -11.12
N LYS A 148 -6.74 -30.52 -10.43
CA LYS A 148 -6.96 -29.14 -10.89
C LYS A 148 -6.17 -28.84 -12.16
N ILE A 149 -4.90 -29.24 -12.22
CA ILE A 149 -4.03 -29.01 -13.38
C ILE A 149 -4.56 -29.73 -14.62
N THR A 150 -4.84 -31.03 -14.52
CA THR A 150 -5.31 -31.83 -15.66
C THR A 150 -6.61 -31.25 -16.22
N ALA A 151 -7.54 -30.91 -15.34
CA ALA A 151 -8.82 -30.41 -15.78
C ALA A 151 -8.78 -28.99 -16.35
N LYS A 152 -7.90 -28.11 -15.84
CA LYS A 152 -7.67 -26.79 -16.45
C LYS A 152 -6.99 -26.92 -17.82
N THR A 153 -6.08 -27.88 -17.95
CA THR A 153 -5.39 -28.19 -19.21
C THR A 153 -6.38 -28.69 -20.26
N ASP A 154 -7.26 -29.63 -19.90
CA ASP A 154 -8.26 -30.18 -20.82
C ASP A 154 -9.29 -29.12 -21.25
N TYR A 155 -9.77 -28.34 -20.28
CA TYR A 155 -10.64 -27.22 -20.55
C TYR A 155 -9.98 -26.22 -21.51
N GLY A 156 -8.72 -25.87 -21.25
CA GLY A 156 -7.95 -24.95 -22.07
C GLY A 156 -7.71 -25.46 -23.48
N ASN A 157 -7.35 -26.74 -23.62
CA ASN A 157 -7.21 -27.38 -24.93
C ASN A 157 -8.52 -27.34 -25.71
N ARG A 158 -9.65 -27.62 -25.05
CA ARG A 158 -10.96 -27.58 -25.72
C ARG A 158 -11.32 -26.19 -26.24
N ILE A 159 -11.10 -25.13 -25.46
CA ILE A 159 -11.42 -23.76 -25.90
C ILE A 159 -10.44 -23.22 -26.95
N LEU A 160 -9.22 -23.78 -27.01
CA LEU A 160 -8.20 -23.44 -28.00
C LEU A 160 -8.26 -24.34 -29.24
N ASP A 161 -9.25 -25.23 -29.33
CA ASP A 161 -9.45 -26.19 -30.42
C ASP A 161 -8.23 -27.14 -30.61
N LEU A 162 -7.67 -27.59 -29.49
CA LEU A 162 -6.58 -28.56 -29.41
C LEU A 162 -7.08 -29.95 -29.00
N ASP A 163 -6.28 -30.95 -29.30
CA ASP A 163 -6.56 -32.35 -28.93
C ASP A 163 -6.64 -32.52 -27.41
N LEU A 164 -7.60 -33.34 -26.96
CA LEU A 164 -7.74 -33.72 -25.56
C LEU A 164 -6.84 -34.90 -25.21
N VAL A 165 -6.22 -34.81 -24.04
CA VAL A 165 -5.37 -35.87 -23.50
C VAL A 165 -6.22 -36.82 -22.66
N VAL A 166 -6.18 -38.11 -23.00
CA VAL A 166 -6.94 -39.15 -22.31
C VAL A 166 -6.13 -39.68 -21.13
N ARG A 167 -6.76 -39.77 -19.94
CA ARG A 167 -6.07 -40.14 -18.69
C ARG A 167 -6.73 -41.31 -17.97
N ASP A 168 -5.96 -42.00 -17.13
CA ASP A 168 -6.43 -43.02 -16.19
C ASP A 168 -7.07 -42.40 -14.92
N GLU A 169 -7.51 -43.24 -13.99
CA GLU A 169 -8.13 -42.81 -12.72
C GLU A 169 -7.16 -42.04 -11.79
N ASP A 170 -5.86 -42.26 -11.96
CA ASP A 170 -4.79 -41.61 -11.20
C ASP A 170 -4.30 -40.31 -11.87
N GLY A 171 -4.83 -39.96 -13.03
CA GLY A 171 -4.51 -38.76 -13.78
C GLY A 171 -3.24 -38.86 -14.63
N ASN A 172 -2.77 -40.07 -14.95
CA ASN A 172 -1.67 -40.29 -15.88
C ASN A 172 -2.19 -40.43 -17.32
N ILE A 173 -1.38 -40.03 -18.29
CA ILE A 173 -1.71 -40.14 -19.72
C ILE A 173 -1.76 -41.62 -20.13
N LEU A 174 -2.86 -42.03 -20.76
CA LEU A 174 -3.01 -43.40 -21.29
C LEU A 174 -2.15 -43.59 -22.54
N ASP A 175 -1.34 -44.66 -22.55
CA ASP A 175 -0.57 -45.08 -23.72
C ASP A 175 -1.48 -45.82 -24.71
N PRO A 176 -1.68 -45.30 -25.94
CA PRO A 176 -2.52 -45.95 -26.96
C PRO A 176 -2.02 -47.34 -27.38
N ASP A 177 -0.71 -47.60 -27.28
CA ASP A 177 -0.12 -48.88 -27.68
C ASP A 177 -0.30 -49.97 -26.61
N GLN A 178 -0.57 -49.57 -25.36
CA GLN A 178 -0.82 -50.48 -24.23
C GLN A 178 -2.28 -50.56 -23.81
N THR A 179 -3.11 -49.61 -24.25
CA THR A 179 -4.51 -49.47 -23.82
C THR A 179 -5.45 -50.01 -24.90
N SER A 180 -6.46 -50.80 -24.50
CA SER A 180 -7.45 -51.30 -25.46
C SER A 180 -8.23 -50.15 -26.13
N THR A 181 -8.58 -50.31 -27.41
CA THR A 181 -9.32 -49.27 -28.15
C THR A 181 -10.64 -48.88 -27.47
N ILE A 182 -11.33 -49.85 -26.86
CA ILE A 182 -12.62 -49.62 -26.17
C ILE A 182 -12.42 -48.83 -24.87
N SER A 183 -11.39 -49.15 -24.07
CA SER A 183 -11.10 -48.41 -22.84
C SER A 183 -10.66 -46.98 -23.16
N LEU A 184 -9.86 -46.79 -24.21
CA LEU A 184 -9.42 -45.47 -24.65
C LEU A 184 -10.61 -44.62 -25.13
N PHE A 185 -11.55 -45.21 -25.87
CA PHE A 185 -12.78 -44.54 -26.29
C PHE A 185 -13.65 -44.11 -25.09
N ARG A 186 -13.85 -45.00 -24.10
CA ARG A 186 -14.65 -44.68 -22.89
C ARG A 186 -14.02 -43.59 -22.05
N ALA A 187 -12.69 -43.64 -21.90
CA ALA A 187 -11.95 -42.61 -21.18
C ALA A 187 -12.05 -41.25 -21.90
N HIS A 188 -11.92 -41.24 -23.24
CA HIS A 188 -12.14 -40.04 -24.04
C HIS A 188 -13.58 -39.49 -23.91
N GLU A 189 -14.60 -40.36 -23.97
CA GLU A 189 -16.00 -39.95 -23.79
C GLU A 189 -16.22 -39.31 -22.41
N THR A 190 -15.60 -39.87 -21.37
CA THR A 190 -15.70 -39.37 -20.00
C THR A 190 -15.03 -38.00 -19.87
N THR A 191 -13.79 -37.84 -20.35
CA THR A 191 -13.09 -36.56 -20.36
C THR A 191 -13.85 -35.51 -21.16
N SER A 192 -14.41 -35.88 -22.32
CA SER A 192 -15.19 -34.95 -23.15
C SER A 192 -16.45 -34.47 -22.43
N LYS A 193 -17.20 -35.37 -21.75
CA LYS A 193 -18.39 -34.99 -20.98
C LYS A 193 -18.05 -34.05 -19.82
N GLN A 194 -16.99 -34.35 -19.06
CA GLN A 194 -16.54 -33.51 -17.94
C GLN A 194 -16.14 -32.09 -18.40
N VAL A 195 -15.50 -31.98 -19.56
CA VAL A 195 -15.14 -30.67 -20.14
C VAL A 195 -16.38 -29.92 -20.63
N GLU A 196 -17.35 -30.62 -21.23
CA GLU A 196 -18.61 -30.02 -21.69
C GLU A 196 -19.49 -29.51 -20.54
N GLU A 197 -19.59 -30.27 -19.45
CA GLU A 197 -20.25 -29.84 -18.20
C GLU A 197 -19.62 -28.56 -17.65
N ARG A 198 -18.29 -28.48 -17.59
CA ARG A 198 -17.58 -27.26 -17.16
C ARG A 198 -17.80 -26.08 -18.09
N LEU A 199 -17.88 -26.31 -19.41
CA LEU A 199 -18.19 -25.24 -20.36
C LEU A 199 -19.59 -24.67 -20.15
N LEU A 200 -20.56 -25.52 -19.80
CA LEU A 200 -21.91 -25.10 -19.43
C LEU A 200 -21.93 -24.36 -18.10
N GLU A 201 -21.21 -24.85 -17.09
CA GLU A 201 -21.04 -24.19 -15.80
C GLU A 201 -20.41 -22.80 -15.98
N GLU A 202 -19.34 -22.65 -16.74
CA GLU A 202 -18.71 -21.35 -16.99
C GLU A 202 -19.60 -20.40 -17.79
N LYS A 203 -20.36 -20.88 -18.79
CA LYS A 203 -21.34 -20.04 -19.51
C LYS A 203 -22.43 -19.54 -18.56
N SER A 204 -22.88 -20.37 -17.62
CA SER A 204 -23.87 -19.98 -16.60
C SER A 204 -23.29 -19.03 -15.53
N GLN A 205 -22.01 -19.17 -15.20
CA GLN A 205 -21.29 -18.27 -14.31
C GLN A 205 -21.00 -16.92 -14.98
N LYS A 206 -20.64 -16.90 -16.27
CA LYS A 206 -20.42 -15.66 -17.04
C LYS A 206 -21.67 -14.79 -17.15
N GLN A 207 -22.86 -15.38 -17.25
CA GLN A 207 -24.13 -14.64 -17.19
C GLN A 207 -24.48 -14.10 -15.79
N ASN A 208 -23.84 -14.59 -14.74
CA ASN A 208 -24.04 -14.17 -13.34
C ASN A 208 -22.83 -13.43 -12.73
N LEU A 209 -21.81 -13.07 -13.54
CA LEU A 209 -20.57 -12.45 -13.06
C LEU A 209 -20.82 -11.08 -12.42
N ASP A 210 -21.72 -10.27 -12.98
CA ASP A 210 -22.06 -8.96 -12.42
C ASP A 210 -22.78 -9.10 -11.07
N ILE A 211 -23.70 -10.06 -10.94
CA ILE A 211 -24.44 -10.31 -9.69
C ILE A 211 -23.54 -10.93 -8.61
N SER A 212 -22.66 -11.87 -8.97
CA SER A 212 -21.72 -12.51 -8.05
C SER A 212 -20.59 -11.58 -7.60
N ARG A 213 -20.10 -10.70 -8.49
CA ARG A 213 -19.14 -9.64 -8.14
C ARG A 213 -19.79 -8.58 -7.28
N GLU A 214 -20.96 -8.06 -7.64
CA GLU A 214 -21.72 -7.16 -6.76
C GLU A 214 -21.99 -7.79 -5.39
N ALA A 215 -22.31 -9.08 -5.33
CA ALA A 215 -22.47 -9.81 -4.08
C ALA A 215 -21.15 -9.93 -3.28
N LYS A 216 -20.01 -10.20 -3.92
CA LYS A 216 -18.68 -10.20 -3.27
C LYS A 216 -18.29 -8.81 -2.76
N PHE A 217 -18.49 -7.76 -3.57
CA PHE A 217 -18.26 -6.37 -3.19
C PHE A 217 -19.32 -5.84 -2.20
N ALA A 218 -20.48 -6.47 -2.07
CA ALA A 218 -21.47 -6.14 -1.04
C ALA A 218 -21.19 -6.85 0.29
N ALA A 219 -20.60 -8.05 0.23
CA ALA A 219 -20.26 -8.86 1.41
C ALA A 219 -18.91 -8.51 2.04
N THR A 220 -17.99 -7.90 1.28
CA THR A 220 -16.65 -7.55 1.79
C THR A 220 -16.69 -6.21 2.54
N PRO A 221 -16.23 -6.12 3.79
CA PRO A 221 -16.30 -4.89 4.58
C PRO A 221 -15.24 -3.84 4.18
N SER A 222 -14.15 -4.27 3.54
CA SER A 222 -13.00 -3.43 3.17
C SER A 222 -12.64 -3.55 1.70
N PHE A 223 -12.18 -2.45 1.13
CA PHE A 223 -11.68 -2.36 -0.24
C PHE A 223 -10.39 -1.55 -0.29
N ALA A 224 -9.67 -1.69 -1.40
CA ALA A 224 -8.57 -0.82 -1.74
C ALA A 224 -8.66 -0.35 -3.19
N LEU A 225 -8.16 0.85 -3.46
CA LEU A 225 -8.00 1.37 -4.81
C LEU A 225 -6.54 1.22 -5.24
N PHE A 226 -6.27 0.34 -6.20
CA PHE A 226 -4.98 0.25 -6.86
C PHE A 226 -4.85 1.35 -7.90
N VAL A 227 -3.71 2.05 -7.88
CA VAL A 227 -3.38 3.14 -8.79
C VAL A 227 -1.99 2.90 -9.37
N ASN A 228 -1.88 2.97 -10.69
CA ASN A 228 -0.60 2.90 -11.39
C ASN A 228 -0.42 4.15 -12.25
N LEU A 229 0.55 4.98 -11.89
CA LEU A 229 0.92 6.18 -12.61
C LEU A 229 1.76 5.79 -13.83
N LYS A 230 1.21 5.97 -15.03
CA LYS A 230 1.88 5.64 -16.29
C LYS A 230 2.80 6.76 -16.75
N ASN A 231 2.34 8.01 -16.68
CA ASN A 231 3.10 9.16 -17.17
C ASN A 231 2.61 10.49 -16.58
N VAL A 232 3.50 11.48 -16.52
CA VAL A 232 3.21 12.88 -16.18
C VAL A 232 3.59 13.77 -17.36
N VAL A 233 2.60 14.29 -18.08
CA VAL A 233 2.76 15.08 -19.31
C VAL A 233 2.69 16.57 -18.98
N CYS A 234 3.45 17.03 -17.99
CA CYS A 234 3.45 18.42 -17.52
C CYS A 234 4.79 19.08 -17.83
N LYS A 235 4.77 20.31 -18.38
CA LYS A 235 5.99 21.09 -18.65
C LYS A 235 6.48 21.79 -17.38
N ILE A 236 7.02 21.02 -16.42
CA ILE A 236 7.41 21.55 -15.11
C ILE A 236 8.73 22.35 -15.19
N GLY A 237 9.72 21.85 -15.92
CA GLY A 237 11.02 22.52 -16.13
C GLY A 237 11.97 22.54 -14.92
N GLU A 238 11.55 21.99 -13.78
CA GLU A 238 12.32 21.84 -12.54
C GLU A 238 12.01 20.48 -11.93
N ASP A 239 12.74 20.11 -10.88
CA ASP A 239 12.36 18.97 -10.05
C ASP A 239 10.98 19.20 -9.41
N ALA A 240 10.23 18.13 -9.15
CA ALA A 240 8.89 18.21 -8.60
C ALA A 240 8.55 17.07 -7.67
N GLU A 241 7.54 17.30 -6.86
CA GLU A 241 6.85 16.33 -6.02
C GLU A 241 5.43 16.20 -6.57
N VAL A 242 5.06 14.98 -6.94
CA VAL A 242 3.72 14.61 -7.41
C VAL A 242 3.04 13.88 -6.27
N LEU A 243 2.06 14.53 -5.66
CA LEU A 243 1.31 14.06 -4.48
C LEU A 243 -0.08 13.61 -4.93
N MET A 244 -0.38 12.33 -4.79
CA MET A 244 -1.66 11.74 -5.20
C MET A 244 -2.47 11.27 -3.98
N SER A 245 -3.75 11.60 -3.92
CA SER A 245 -4.59 11.32 -2.75
C SER A 245 -6.07 11.22 -3.11
N LEU A 246 -6.84 10.59 -2.22
CA LEU A 246 -8.29 10.57 -2.27
C LEU A 246 -8.85 11.79 -1.54
N TYR A 247 -9.84 12.45 -2.12
CA TYR A 247 -10.43 13.69 -1.62
C TYR A 247 -11.96 13.63 -1.66
N ASP A 248 -12.58 14.09 -0.58
CA ASP A 248 -14.02 14.33 -0.51
C ASP A 248 -14.31 15.81 -0.83
N PRO A 249 -14.96 16.11 -1.98
CA PRO A 249 -15.31 17.48 -2.34
C PRO A 249 -16.36 18.15 -1.47
N LEU A 250 -17.27 17.38 -0.85
CA LEU A 250 -18.35 17.89 -0.02
C LEU A 250 -17.84 18.31 1.35
N GLU A 251 -17.02 17.46 1.97
CA GLU A 251 -16.37 17.77 3.25
C GLU A 251 -15.15 18.69 3.08
N SER A 252 -14.70 18.88 1.83
CA SER A 252 -13.46 19.58 1.48
C SER A 252 -12.23 19.05 2.22
N LYS A 253 -12.14 17.72 2.35
CA LYS A 253 -11.10 17.04 3.13
C LYS A 253 -10.50 15.88 2.34
N PHE A 254 -9.20 15.67 2.55
CA PHE A 254 -8.53 14.47 2.08
C PHE A 254 -8.97 13.26 2.91
N ILE A 255 -9.15 12.13 2.24
CA ILE A 255 -9.58 10.84 2.83
C ILE A 255 -8.35 9.97 3.11
N SER A 256 -7.31 10.06 2.30
CA SER A 256 -6.12 9.21 2.39
C SER A 256 -4.84 9.99 2.58
N GLU A 257 -3.78 9.26 2.96
CA GLU A 257 -2.41 9.73 2.82
C GLU A 257 -2.08 10.08 1.36
N ASN A 258 -1.08 10.94 1.18
CA ASN A 258 -0.49 11.19 -0.13
C ASN A 258 0.34 9.99 -0.57
N TYR A 259 0.27 9.59 -1.83
CA TYR A 259 1.31 8.83 -2.51
C TYR A 259 2.26 9.82 -3.19
N LEU A 260 3.52 9.82 -2.78
CA LEU A 260 4.53 10.79 -3.23
C LEU A 260 5.45 10.17 -4.28
N VAL A 261 5.51 10.79 -5.46
CA VAL A 261 6.48 10.49 -6.50
C VAL A 261 7.37 11.70 -6.74
N ARG A 262 8.69 11.54 -6.57
CA ARG A 262 9.66 12.58 -6.90
C ARG A 262 9.97 12.56 -8.39
N TRP A 263 9.63 13.64 -9.07
CA TRP A 263 9.84 13.83 -10.50
C TRP A 263 11.07 14.70 -10.75
N SER A 264 11.91 14.32 -11.71
CA SER A 264 13.09 15.09 -12.06
C SER A 264 12.79 16.15 -13.13
N SER A 265 13.64 17.17 -13.20
CA SER A 265 13.60 18.17 -14.28
C SER A 265 13.79 17.56 -15.69
N SER A 266 14.30 16.33 -15.79
CA SER A 266 14.46 15.60 -17.05
C SER A 266 13.17 14.97 -17.58
N GLY A 267 12.08 15.03 -16.81
CA GLY A 267 10.80 14.45 -17.19
C GLY A 267 10.62 12.97 -16.84
N LEU A 268 11.51 12.42 -16.01
CA LEU A 268 11.45 11.05 -15.48
C LEU A 268 11.39 11.06 -13.94
N PRO A 269 10.88 9.99 -13.30
CA PRO A 269 11.05 9.79 -11.86
C PRO A 269 12.53 9.92 -11.45
N LYS A 270 12.80 10.54 -10.29
CA LYS A 270 14.18 10.69 -9.79
C LYS A 270 14.84 9.36 -9.44
N ASP A 271 14.03 8.41 -9.00
CA ASP A 271 14.47 7.07 -8.67
C ASP A 271 14.22 6.15 -9.86
N ILE A 272 15.29 5.70 -10.49
CA ILE A 272 15.26 4.87 -11.70
C ILE A 272 14.72 3.47 -11.38
N ASP A 273 14.92 2.98 -10.15
CA ASP A 273 14.40 1.68 -9.72
C ASP A 273 12.86 1.70 -9.59
N LYS A 274 12.28 2.89 -9.35
CA LYS A 274 10.83 3.12 -9.32
C LYS A 274 10.19 3.30 -10.70
N LEU A 275 10.98 3.38 -11.78
CA LEU A 275 10.49 3.66 -13.14
C LEU A 275 9.54 2.55 -13.65
N HIS A 276 9.73 1.32 -13.20
CA HIS A 276 8.85 0.18 -13.49
C HIS A 276 7.77 -0.07 -12.42
N ASN A 277 7.76 0.73 -11.35
CA ASN A 277 6.94 0.50 -10.16
C ASN A 277 6.33 1.79 -9.58
N LEU A 278 5.68 2.60 -10.42
CA LEU A 278 4.90 3.75 -9.97
C LEU A 278 3.49 3.34 -9.53
N ARG A 279 3.42 2.37 -8.60
CA ARG A 279 2.17 1.73 -8.16
C ARG A 279 1.92 2.02 -6.70
N ALA A 280 0.68 2.36 -6.37
CA ALA A 280 0.22 2.53 -5.01
C ALA A 280 -1.14 1.87 -4.80
N VAL A 281 -1.38 1.40 -3.59
CA VAL A 281 -2.67 0.88 -3.15
C VAL A 281 -3.18 1.77 -2.04
N PHE A 282 -4.36 2.37 -2.26
CA PHE A 282 -5.08 3.13 -1.26
C PHE A 282 -5.96 2.19 -0.45
N THR A 283 -5.58 1.90 0.80
CA THR A 283 -6.21 0.85 1.64
C THR A 283 -7.20 1.41 2.66
N ASP A 284 -7.84 0.51 3.40
CA ASP A 284 -8.70 0.81 4.55
C ASP A 284 -10.00 1.56 4.17
N LEU A 285 -10.42 1.48 2.90
CA LEU A 285 -11.67 2.05 2.40
C LEU A 285 -12.84 1.15 2.78
N GLY A 286 -13.88 1.76 3.35
CA GLY A 286 -15.00 1.04 3.94
C GLY A 286 -16.25 0.97 3.05
N SER A 287 -16.98 -0.15 3.15
CA SER A 287 -18.19 -0.42 2.37
C SER A 287 -19.39 0.44 2.78
N SER A 288 -19.50 0.79 4.07
CA SER A 288 -20.67 1.48 4.62
C SER A 288 -20.52 3.00 4.65
N LYS A 289 -19.30 3.52 4.81
CA LYS A 289 -19.01 4.95 4.87
C LYS A 289 -18.49 5.50 3.55
N ASP A 290 -17.46 4.88 2.97
CA ASP A 290 -16.76 5.48 1.81
C ASP A 290 -17.50 5.21 0.50
N ARG A 291 -18.04 4.00 0.29
CA ARG A 291 -18.84 3.69 -0.92
C ARG A 291 -20.19 4.42 -0.97
N LYS A 292 -20.71 4.86 0.17
CA LYS A 292 -21.95 5.66 0.24
C LYS A 292 -21.72 7.16 0.08
N ARG A 293 -20.46 7.62 -0.03
CA ARG A 293 -20.18 9.03 -0.32
C ARG A 293 -20.76 9.38 -1.68
N GLU A 294 -21.39 10.55 -1.76
CA GLU A 294 -21.97 11.02 -3.02
C GLU A 294 -20.90 11.26 -4.08
N LYS A 295 -19.70 11.66 -3.66
CA LYS A 295 -18.59 11.98 -4.56
C LYS A 295 -17.23 11.71 -3.94
N ILE A 296 -16.36 11.03 -4.68
CA ILE A 296 -14.94 10.85 -4.34
C ILE A 296 -14.10 11.27 -5.54
N SER A 297 -13.14 12.15 -5.30
CA SER A 297 -12.20 12.62 -6.31
C SER A 297 -10.81 12.06 -6.04
N PHE A 298 -10.12 11.66 -7.10
CA PHE A 298 -8.68 11.44 -7.10
C PHE A 298 -7.99 12.76 -7.44
N VAL A 299 -7.17 13.25 -6.51
CA VAL A 299 -6.48 14.55 -6.62
C VAL A 299 -4.98 14.32 -6.71
N CYS A 300 -4.37 14.95 -7.71
CA CYS A 300 -2.94 15.03 -7.87
C CYS A 300 -2.48 16.48 -7.71
N GLN A 301 -1.69 16.78 -6.68
CA GLN A 301 -1.04 18.07 -6.48
C GLN A 301 0.41 18.00 -6.96
N ILE A 302 0.84 18.98 -7.75
CA ILE A 302 2.23 19.09 -8.19
C ILE A 302 2.86 20.29 -7.48
N VAL A 303 3.95 20.02 -6.76
CA VAL A 303 4.78 21.01 -6.09
C VAL A 303 6.15 20.98 -6.76
N ARG A 304 6.60 22.10 -7.31
CA ARG A 304 7.95 22.19 -7.89
C ARG A 304 8.97 22.53 -6.82
N VAL A 305 10.19 22.02 -6.98
CA VAL A 305 11.31 22.18 -6.07
C VAL A 305 12.46 22.83 -6.83
N GLY A 306 12.70 24.12 -6.57
CA GLY A 306 13.62 24.90 -7.39
C GLY A 306 13.98 26.26 -6.81
N ARG A 307 14.15 27.25 -7.69
CA ARG A 307 14.54 28.63 -7.30
C ARG A 307 13.33 29.46 -6.94
N MET A 308 13.45 30.57 -6.20
CA MET A 308 12.26 31.37 -5.83
C MET A 308 11.63 32.12 -7.02
N GLU A 309 12.45 32.73 -7.89
CA GLU A 309 12.01 33.44 -9.10
C GLU A 309 12.67 32.80 -10.33
N GLN A 310 11.91 32.64 -11.42
CA GLN A 310 12.39 32.07 -12.68
C GLN A 310 12.92 33.12 -13.67
N ARG A 311 12.73 34.43 -13.42
CA ARG A 311 13.20 35.48 -14.33
C ARG A 311 14.71 35.69 -14.22
N GLU A 312 15.36 35.69 -15.37
CA GLU A 312 16.81 35.73 -15.52
C GLU A 312 17.42 37.05 -15.03
N ASN A 313 18.45 36.92 -14.21
CA ASN A 313 19.60 37.82 -14.22
C ASN A 313 20.83 37.00 -13.80
N ASN A 314 21.67 36.67 -14.78
CA ASN A 314 22.83 35.76 -14.68
C ASN A 314 23.98 36.25 -13.79
N THR A 315 23.79 37.30 -13.00
CA THR A 315 24.89 37.92 -12.22
C THR A 315 24.94 37.50 -10.76
N ARG A 316 23.91 36.81 -10.22
CA ARG A 316 23.87 36.44 -8.79
C ARG A 316 23.36 35.02 -8.55
N LYS A 317 24.00 34.32 -7.59
CA LYS A 317 23.55 33.00 -7.13
C LYS A 317 22.19 33.11 -6.44
N LEU A 318 21.21 32.39 -6.98
CA LEU A 318 19.84 32.35 -6.48
C LEU A 318 19.66 31.19 -5.49
N THR A 319 18.78 31.37 -4.52
CA THR A 319 18.38 30.32 -3.58
C THR A 319 17.68 29.20 -4.34
N SER A 320 18.00 27.94 -4.02
CA SER A 320 17.43 26.74 -4.65
C SER A 320 16.90 25.75 -3.62
N GLY A 321 16.14 24.74 -4.07
CA GLY A 321 15.56 23.70 -3.21
C GLY A 321 14.27 24.14 -2.49
N LEU A 322 13.59 25.15 -3.03
CA LEU A 322 12.39 25.73 -2.44
C LEU A 322 11.13 25.07 -3.02
N ARG A 323 10.25 24.58 -2.16
CA ARG A 323 8.96 23.97 -2.53
C ARG A 323 7.95 25.07 -2.85
N ARG A 324 7.36 25.04 -4.05
CA ARG A 324 6.41 26.06 -4.55
C ARG A 324 5.24 25.40 -5.27
N PRO A 325 4.03 25.97 -5.21
CA PRO A 325 2.89 25.40 -5.92
C PRO A 325 3.12 25.45 -7.43
N PHE A 326 2.73 24.38 -8.14
CA PHE A 326 2.78 24.32 -9.61
C PHE A 326 1.37 24.14 -10.21
N GLY A 327 0.57 23.23 -9.65
CA GLY A 327 -0.82 23.06 -10.06
C GLY A 327 -1.44 21.76 -9.57
N VAL A 328 -2.62 21.47 -10.09
CA VAL A 328 -3.46 20.35 -9.62
C VAL A 328 -4.11 19.66 -10.81
N ALA A 329 -4.26 18.34 -10.75
CA ALA A 329 -5.12 17.56 -11.62
C ALA A 329 -6.15 16.82 -10.76
N VAL A 330 -7.43 16.80 -11.17
CA VAL A 330 -8.51 16.16 -10.41
C VAL A 330 -9.36 15.31 -11.34
N MET A 331 -9.72 14.10 -10.89
CA MET A 331 -10.64 13.21 -11.58
C MET A 331 -11.71 12.72 -10.60
N ASP A 332 -12.96 12.69 -11.05
CA ASP A 332 -14.04 12.01 -10.33
C ASP A 332 -13.89 10.49 -10.52
N ILE A 333 -13.78 9.76 -9.41
CA ILE A 333 -13.60 8.30 -9.41
C ILE A 333 -14.78 7.58 -8.74
N THR A 334 -15.88 8.28 -8.49
CA THR A 334 -17.03 7.76 -7.74
C THR A 334 -17.58 6.47 -8.36
N ASP A 335 -17.70 6.40 -9.68
CA ASP A 335 -18.19 5.20 -10.37
C ASP A 335 -17.20 4.01 -10.30
N ILE A 336 -15.89 4.28 -10.22
CA ILE A 336 -14.85 3.25 -10.03
C ILE A 336 -14.91 2.70 -8.61
N ILE A 337 -15.01 3.58 -7.60
CA ILE A 337 -15.16 3.17 -6.19
C ILE A 337 -16.47 2.41 -5.97
N ASN A 338 -17.54 2.76 -6.71
CA ASN A 338 -18.80 2.04 -6.66
C ASN A 338 -18.78 0.69 -7.40
N GLY A 339 -17.70 0.36 -8.12
CA GLY A 339 -17.56 -0.88 -8.87
C GLY A 339 -18.37 -0.94 -10.16
N LYS A 340 -18.84 0.21 -10.69
CA LYS A 340 -19.60 0.27 -11.95
C LYS A 340 -18.72 0.20 -13.19
N VAL A 341 -17.43 0.44 -13.04
CA VAL A 341 -16.43 0.47 -14.12
C VAL A 341 -15.29 -0.46 -13.72
N ASP A 342 -15.10 -1.56 -14.45
CA ASP A 342 -14.02 -2.54 -14.25
C ASP A 342 -13.34 -2.82 -15.59
N ASP A 343 -12.37 -1.98 -15.95
CA ASP A 343 -11.50 -2.20 -17.10
C ASP A 343 -10.05 -2.03 -16.64
N GLU A 344 -9.36 -3.16 -16.44
CA GLU A 344 -8.02 -3.24 -15.85
C GLU A 344 -6.96 -2.47 -16.68
N ASP A 345 -7.17 -2.35 -17.99
CA ASP A 345 -6.21 -1.78 -18.92
C ASP A 345 -6.60 -0.36 -19.38
N LYS A 346 -7.75 0.15 -18.91
CA LYS A 346 -8.21 1.50 -19.26
C LYS A 346 -7.29 2.57 -18.68
N GLN A 347 -6.62 3.28 -19.57
CA GLN A 347 -5.83 4.45 -19.20
C GLN A 347 -6.73 5.68 -19.09
N HIS A 348 -6.67 6.34 -17.95
CA HIS A 348 -7.38 7.59 -17.68
C HIS A 348 -6.41 8.76 -17.81
N PHE A 349 -6.79 9.75 -18.61
CA PHE A 349 -6.10 11.03 -18.68
C PHE A 349 -6.75 12.02 -17.72
N ILE A 350 -5.98 12.49 -16.75
CA ILE A 350 -6.41 13.49 -15.78
C ILE A 350 -5.88 14.86 -16.21
N PRO A 351 -6.75 15.81 -16.60
CA PRO A 351 -6.32 17.11 -17.10
C PRO A 351 -5.67 17.93 -15.98
N PHE A 352 -4.54 18.56 -16.30
CA PHE A 352 -3.79 19.40 -15.37
C PHE A 352 -4.20 20.88 -15.46
N GLN A 353 -4.41 21.51 -14.31
CA GLN A 353 -4.66 22.93 -14.16
C GLN A 353 -3.48 23.60 -13.41
N PRO A 354 -2.68 24.46 -14.07
CA PRO A 354 -1.64 25.21 -13.39
C PRO A 354 -2.23 26.27 -12.45
N VAL A 355 -1.45 26.63 -11.42
CA VAL A 355 -1.73 27.83 -10.62
C VAL A 355 -1.54 29.10 -11.45
N ALA A 356 -2.34 30.15 -11.25
CA ALA A 356 -2.22 31.38 -12.04
C ALA A 356 -1.05 32.25 -11.55
N GLY A 357 -0.72 32.18 -10.26
CA GLY A 357 0.46 32.78 -9.66
C GLY A 357 1.03 31.96 -8.50
N GLU A 358 2.26 32.28 -8.07
CA GLU A 358 2.93 31.61 -6.93
C GLU A 358 2.32 31.95 -5.56
N ASN A 359 1.33 32.84 -5.54
CA ASN A 359 0.52 33.23 -4.39
C ASN A 359 -0.85 32.51 -4.33
N ASP A 360 -1.21 31.73 -5.36
CA ASP A 360 -2.45 30.94 -5.36
C ASP A 360 -2.30 29.65 -4.55
N PHE A 361 -3.31 29.32 -3.75
CA PHE A 361 -3.34 28.11 -2.94
C PHE A 361 -3.81 26.89 -3.73
N LEU A 362 -3.12 25.76 -3.57
CA LEU A 362 -3.49 24.50 -4.24
C LEU A 362 -4.93 24.07 -3.91
N GLN A 363 -5.36 24.25 -2.67
CA GLN A 363 -6.73 23.94 -2.23
C GLN A 363 -7.79 24.73 -3.01
N THR A 364 -7.53 26.00 -3.29
CA THR A 364 -8.44 26.83 -4.10
C THR A 364 -8.50 26.35 -5.54
N VAL A 365 -7.39 25.86 -6.10
CA VAL A 365 -7.35 25.30 -7.45
C VAL A 365 -8.09 23.96 -7.52
N ILE A 366 -7.96 23.08 -6.52
CA ILE A 366 -8.74 21.83 -6.41
C ILE A 366 -10.24 22.16 -6.53
N ASN A 367 -10.73 23.06 -5.69
CA ASN A 367 -12.16 23.41 -5.67
C ASN A 367 -12.63 24.05 -6.97
N LYS A 368 -11.79 24.89 -7.61
CA LYS A 368 -12.08 25.47 -8.93
C LYS A 368 -12.19 24.39 -10.01
N VAL A 369 -11.28 23.43 -10.05
CA VAL A 369 -11.30 22.33 -11.04
C VAL A 369 -12.54 21.47 -10.86
N ILE A 370 -12.89 21.12 -9.61
CA ILE A 370 -14.08 20.33 -9.30
C ILE A 370 -15.35 21.06 -9.74
N ALA A 371 -15.41 22.39 -9.57
CA ALA A 371 -16.54 23.20 -10.00
C ALA A 371 -16.59 23.40 -11.54
N ALA A 372 -15.43 23.44 -12.21
CA ALA A 372 -15.32 23.84 -13.61
C ALA A 372 -15.83 22.81 -14.63
N LYS A 373 -16.06 21.54 -14.24
CA LYS A 373 -16.42 20.38 -15.10
C LYS A 373 -15.43 20.06 -16.23
N GLU A 374 -14.90 21.05 -16.95
CA GLU A 374 -13.86 20.93 -17.97
C GLU A 374 -12.69 21.88 -17.67
N VAL A 375 -11.48 21.40 -17.94
CA VAL A 375 -10.23 22.14 -17.74
C VAL A 375 -9.56 22.33 -19.10
N ASN A 376 -9.21 23.58 -19.45
CA ASN A 376 -8.42 23.84 -20.65
C ASN A 376 -6.95 23.50 -20.39
N HIS A 377 -6.63 22.21 -20.54
CA HIS A 377 -5.35 21.64 -20.14
C HIS A 377 -4.26 21.74 -21.22
N LYS A 378 -4.58 22.13 -22.46
CA LYS A 378 -3.63 22.26 -23.59
C LYS A 378 -2.71 21.03 -23.78
N GLY A 379 -3.25 19.83 -23.54
CA GLY A 379 -2.52 18.56 -23.60
C GLY A 379 -1.68 18.20 -22.36
N GLN A 380 -1.70 19.01 -21.30
CA GLN A 380 -1.01 18.71 -20.04
C GLN A 380 -1.88 17.89 -19.09
N GLY A 381 -1.31 16.89 -18.43
CA GLY A 381 -2.08 16.00 -17.56
C GLY A 381 -1.28 14.79 -17.09
N LEU A 382 -1.97 13.89 -16.41
CA LEU A 382 -1.41 12.64 -15.92
C LEU A 382 -2.15 11.46 -16.55
N TRP A 383 -1.41 10.39 -16.84
CA TRP A 383 -1.96 9.11 -17.27
C TRP A 383 -1.90 8.13 -16.12
N VAL A 384 -3.05 7.60 -15.71
CA VAL A 384 -3.17 6.63 -14.62
C VAL A 384 -4.06 5.46 -15.04
N THR A 385 -3.83 4.29 -14.44
CA THR A 385 -4.81 3.19 -14.44
C THR A 385 -5.28 2.96 -13.01
N LEU A 386 -6.59 2.76 -12.83
CA LEU A 386 -7.26 2.65 -11.52
C LEU A 386 -8.01 1.32 -11.47
N LYS A 387 -7.92 0.59 -10.36
CA LYS A 387 -8.66 -0.65 -10.16
C LYS A 387 -9.12 -0.81 -8.71
N LEU A 388 -10.39 -1.12 -8.50
CA LEU A 388 -10.92 -1.44 -7.18
C LEU A 388 -10.63 -2.91 -6.85
N LEU A 389 -10.04 -3.17 -5.69
CA LEU A 389 -9.67 -4.50 -5.20
C LEU A 389 -10.43 -4.79 -3.91
N PRO A 390 -11.14 -5.93 -3.79
CA PRO A 390 -11.79 -6.33 -2.55
C PRO A 390 -10.79 -6.87 -1.53
N GLY A 391 -11.02 -6.57 -0.26
CA GLY A 391 -10.28 -7.11 0.87
C GLY A 391 -9.28 -6.13 1.50
N ASP A 392 -8.65 -6.60 2.58
CA ASP A 392 -7.53 -5.91 3.21
C ASP A 392 -6.21 -6.09 2.44
N ILE A 393 -5.15 -5.41 2.86
CA ILE A 393 -3.85 -5.47 2.17
C ILE A 393 -3.22 -6.88 2.15
N HIS A 394 -3.49 -7.72 3.14
CA HIS A 394 -2.97 -9.08 3.21
C HIS A 394 -3.70 -9.99 2.23
N GLN A 395 -5.03 -9.88 2.16
CA GLN A 395 -5.87 -10.57 1.20
C GLN A 395 -5.52 -10.15 -0.22
N ILE A 396 -5.42 -8.85 -0.48
CA ILE A 396 -5.12 -8.31 -1.81
C ILE A 396 -3.76 -8.79 -2.33
N ARG A 397 -2.73 -8.83 -1.47
CA ARG A 397 -1.41 -9.35 -1.87
C ARG A 397 -1.42 -10.84 -2.19
N LYS A 398 -2.34 -11.61 -1.60
CA LYS A 398 -2.50 -13.05 -1.87
C LYS A 398 -3.32 -13.30 -3.14
N GLU A 399 -4.39 -12.54 -3.35
CA GLU A 399 -5.33 -12.73 -4.47
C GLU A 399 -4.87 -12.02 -5.76
N PHE A 400 -4.15 -10.90 -5.63
CA PHE A 400 -3.68 -10.08 -6.76
C PHE A 400 -2.15 -9.84 -6.74
N PRO A 401 -1.30 -10.88 -6.62
CA PRO A 401 0.15 -10.73 -6.49
C PRO A 401 0.82 -10.08 -7.72
N HIS A 402 0.18 -10.17 -8.89
CA HIS A 402 0.65 -9.54 -10.13
C HIS A 402 0.46 -8.02 -10.16
N LEU A 403 -0.48 -7.49 -9.37
CA LEU A 403 -0.74 -6.06 -9.23
C LEU A 403 -0.04 -5.48 -8.01
N VAL A 404 -0.18 -6.17 -6.87
CA VAL A 404 0.24 -5.70 -5.56
C VAL A 404 1.25 -6.68 -4.97
N ASP A 405 2.50 -6.25 -4.96
CA ASP A 405 3.60 -6.98 -4.33
C ASP A 405 3.99 -6.34 -2.99
N ARG A 406 5.15 -6.75 -2.45
CA ARG A 406 5.69 -6.17 -1.21
C ARG A 406 6.31 -4.78 -1.40
N THR A 407 6.66 -4.40 -2.63
CA THR A 407 7.32 -3.13 -2.96
C THR A 407 6.32 -2.03 -3.32
N THR A 408 5.08 -2.41 -3.62
CA THR A 408 3.97 -1.51 -3.93
C THR A 408 3.69 -0.60 -2.73
N ALA A 409 3.64 0.71 -2.98
CA ALA A 409 3.39 1.70 -1.94
C ALA A 409 1.98 1.53 -1.36
N VAL A 410 1.85 1.63 -0.03
CA VAL A 410 0.56 1.52 0.66
C VAL A 410 0.20 2.88 1.24
N ALA A 411 -0.81 3.53 0.67
CA ALA A 411 -1.36 4.80 1.15
C ALA A 411 -2.63 4.51 1.96
N ARG A 412 -2.55 4.59 3.28
CA ARG A 412 -3.71 4.25 4.12
C ARG A 412 -4.74 5.38 4.12
N LYS A 413 -6.00 5.02 4.39
CA LYS A 413 -7.02 5.99 4.79
C LYS A 413 -6.58 6.72 6.05
N MET A 414 -6.77 8.04 6.09
CA MET A 414 -6.62 8.84 7.30
C MET A 414 -7.83 8.59 8.21
N GLY A 415 -7.58 8.10 9.42
CA GLY A 415 -8.61 7.50 10.27
C GLY A 415 -8.61 5.98 10.17
N PHE A 416 -9.54 5.34 10.89
CA PHE A 416 -9.59 3.88 10.97
C PHE A 416 -10.37 3.25 9.80
N PRO A 417 -10.03 1.99 9.44
CA PRO A 417 -10.94 1.14 8.67
C PRO A 417 -12.26 0.94 9.43
N GLU A 418 -13.30 0.48 8.75
CA GLU A 418 -14.59 0.18 9.41
C GLU A 418 -14.46 -0.91 10.46
N ILE A 419 -13.59 -1.90 10.23
CA ILE A 419 -13.32 -3.00 11.15
C ILE A 419 -11.84 -2.96 11.52
N ILE A 420 -11.55 -3.01 12.82
CA ILE A 420 -10.21 -3.16 13.37
C ILE A 420 -10.14 -4.56 13.97
N MET A 421 -9.31 -5.44 13.42
CA MET A 421 -9.22 -6.81 13.92
C MET A 421 -8.38 -6.87 15.21
N PRO A 422 -8.65 -7.82 16.13
CA PRO A 422 -7.81 -7.99 17.31
C PRO A 422 -6.35 -8.28 16.91
N GLY A 423 -5.40 -7.61 17.55
CA GLY A 423 -3.98 -7.66 17.20
C GLY A 423 -3.50 -6.63 16.17
N ASP A 424 -4.38 -5.88 15.50
CA ASP A 424 -3.98 -4.79 14.60
C ASP A 424 -3.45 -3.59 15.39
N VAL A 425 -2.13 -3.40 15.36
CA VAL A 425 -1.49 -2.25 16.01
C VAL A 425 -1.29 -1.11 15.00
N ARG A 426 -1.89 0.04 15.29
CA ARG A 426 -1.71 1.27 14.51
C ARG A 426 -1.41 2.43 15.45
N ASN A 427 -0.47 3.29 15.05
CA ASN A 427 -0.11 4.51 15.80
C ASN A 427 0.35 5.60 14.84
N ASP A 428 -0.55 6.05 13.96
CA ASP A 428 -0.25 7.10 12.98
C ASP A 428 -0.78 8.44 13.49
N ILE A 429 0.05 9.47 13.51
CA ILE A 429 -0.37 10.84 13.87
C ILE A 429 -0.31 11.70 12.61
N TYR A 430 -1.47 12.07 12.06
CA TYR A 430 -1.52 12.99 10.93
C TYR A 430 -1.49 14.42 11.45
N VAL A 431 -0.61 15.23 10.87
CA VAL A 431 -0.44 16.65 11.19
C VAL A 431 -0.62 17.45 9.90
N THR A 432 -1.63 18.29 9.87
CA THR A 432 -1.89 19.21 8.75
C THR A 432 -1.45 20.61 9.12
N LEU A 433 -0.56 21.20 8.32
CA LEU A 433 -0.27 22.63 8.36
C LEU A 433 -1.44 23.35 7.70
N VAL A 434 -2.29 24.05 8.46
CA VAL A 434 -3.51 24.66 7.93
C VAL A 434 -3.18 26.03 7.33
N GLN A 435 -2.88 27.00 8.20
CA GLN A 435 -2.66 28.38 7.81
C GLN A 435 -1.86 29.15 8.87
N GLY A 436 -1.40 30.35 8.51
CA GLY A 436 -0.85 31.30 9.47
C GLY A 436 -1.08 32.75 9.03
N ASP A 437 -0.77 33.68 9.92
CA ASP A 437 -0.77 35.13 9.67
C ASP A 437 0.50 35.73 10.25
N PHE A 438 1.38 36.26 9.41
CA PHE A 438 2.70 36.75 9.82
C PHE A 438 2.92 38.20 9.42
N ASP A 439 3.22 39.05 10.39
CA ASP A 439 3.55 40.43 10.09
C ASP A 439 4.88 40.57 9.32
N LYS A 440 4.92 41.54 8.40
CA LYS A 440 6.11 41.86 7.62
C LYS A 440 7.30 42.31 8.47
N GLY A 441 7.04 42.81 9.69
CA GLY A 441 8.07 43.35 10.58
C GLY A 441 8.81 44.53 9.93
N SER A 442 10.13 44.44 9.88
CA SER A 442 11.01 45.44 9.26
C SER A 442 11.17 45.32 7.74
N LYS A 443 10.55 44.31 7.10
CA LYS A 443 10.64 44.12 5.65
C LYS A 443 9.65 45.04 4.92
N THR A 444 10.00 45.42 3.68
CA THR A 444 9.15 46.26 2.82
C THR A 444 7.92 45.51 2.34
N THR A 445 8.08 44.23 1.99
CA THR A 445 7.03 43.31 1.54
C THR A 445 6.76 42.22 2.58
N ALA A 446 5.66 41.47 2.41
CA ALA A 446 5.38 40.31 3.24
C ALA A 446 6.48 39.23 3.10
N LYS A 447 6.72 38.48 4.18
CA LYS A 447 7.75 37.43 4.19
C LYS A 447 7.29 36.24 3.35
N ASN A 448 8.22 35.64 2.60
CA ASN A 448 8.05 34.28 2.07
C ASN A 448 8.29 33.29 3.21
N VAL A 449 7.24 32.79 3.84
CA VAL A 449 7.33 31.97 5.06
C VAL A 449 7.51 30.49 4.70
N GLU A 450 8.55 29.87 5.24
CA GLU A 450 8.74 28.42 5.27
C GLU A 450 8.54 27.93 6.70
N VAL A 451 7.66 26.94 6.87
CA VAL A 451 7.48 26.23 8.13
C VAL A 451 8.33 24.98 8.10
N THR A 452 9.17 24.81 9.10
CA THR A 452 9.94 23.59 9.30
C THR A 452 9.33 22.81 10.47
N VAL A 453 8.93 21.56 10.24
CA VAL A 453 8.37 20.64 11.23
C VAL A 453 9.44 19.63 11.62
N SER A 454 9.57 19.37 12.91
CA SER A 454 10.47 18.36 13.47
C SER A 454 9.88 17.79 14.76
N VAL A 455 10.24 16.55 15.07
CA VAL A 455 9.82 15.89 16.31
C VAL A 455 11.00 15.85 17.28
N TYR A 456 10.75 16.19 18.53
CA TYR A 456 11.74 16.20 19.61
C TYR A 456 11.20 15.43 20.81
N ASP A 457 12.09 14.89 21.62
CA ASP A 457 11.77 14.35 22.94
C ASP A 457 11.88 15.42 24.05
N GLU A 458 11.55 15.02 25.28
CA GLU A 458 11.58 15.88 26.47
C GLU A 458 12.97 16.39 26.83
N ASP A 459 14.02 15.69 26.39
CA ASP A 459 15.43 16.05 26.57
C ASP A 459 15.95 16.95 25.42
N GLY A 460 15.09 17.32 24.47
CA GLY A 460 15.43 18.18 23.35
C GLY A 460 16.23 17.49 22.25
N LYS A 461 16.30 16.17 22.23
CA LYS A 461 16.89 15.39 21.15
C LYS A 461 15.87 15.18 20.04
N LYS A 462 16.35 15.33 18.79
CA LYS A 462 15.53 15.15 17.59
C LYS A 462 15.28 13.67 17.33
N LEU A 463 14.02 13.31 17.07
CA LEU A 463 13.69 11.98 16.57
C LEU A 463 13.91 11.96 15.05
N GLU A 464 14.78 11.06 14.61
CA GLU A 464 15.17 10.94 13.21
C GLU A 464 14.21 9.99 12.47
N ASN A 465 13.92 10.29 11.20
CA ASN A 465 13.18 9.40 10.30
C ASN A 465 11.78 8.98 10.80
N VAL A 466 11.04 9.92 11.42
CA VAL A 466 9.68 9.68 11.93
C VAL A 466 8.58 10.41 11.13
N ILE A 467 8.95 11.28 10.18
CA ILE A 467 8.00 12.08 9.40
C ILE A 467 7.88 11.52 7.98
N PHE A 468 6.67 11.21 7.55
CA PHE A 468 6.34 10.71 6.23
C PHE A 468 5.47 11.74 5.50
N PRO A 469 5.99 12.42 4.45
CA PRO A 469 5.20 13.36 3.67
C PRO A 469 4.13 12.67 2.80
N GLY A 470 4.35 11.39 2.51
CA GLY A 470 3.43 10.50 1.80
C GLY A 470 3.98 9.07 1.78
N ALA A 471 3.14 8.13 1.36
CA ALA A 471 3.53 6.77 1.03
C ALA A 471 4.44 6.73 -0.20
N GLY A 472 5.31 5.72 -0.27
CA GLY A 472 6.21 5.50 -1.42
C GLY A 472 7.51 6.30 -1.39
N ASP A 473 7.74 7.13 -0.37
CA ASP A 473 9.01 7.82 -0.13
C ASP A 473 9.60 7.43 1.24
N GLU A 474 10.87 7.75 1.45
CA GLU A 474 11.55 7.49 2.72
C GLU A 474 11.09 8.43 3.84
N ALA A 475 11.25 7.97 5.07
CA ALA A 475 10.99 8.78 6.25
C ALA A 475 12.00 9.93 6.35
N LEU A 476 11.53 11.07 6.84
CA LEU A 476 12.29 12.29 7.04
C LEU A 476 12.40 12.62 8.53
N SER A 477 13.48 13.27 8.92
CA SER A 477 13.62 13.87 10.25
C SER A 477 13.08 15.31 10.30
N GLU A 478 12.93 15.94 9.14
CA GLU A 478 12.49 17.31 9.00
C GLU A 478 11.63 17.49 7.76
N TYR A 479 10.48 18.13 7.93
CA TYR A 479 9.61 18.51 6.83
C TYR A 479 9.61 20.02 6.64
N LYS A 480 9.61 20.48 5.38
CA LYS A 480 9.56 21.91 5.03
C LYS A 480 8.34 22.17 4.18
N SER A 481 7.53 23.16 4.55
CA SER A 481 6.30 23.49 3.84
C SER A 481 6.56 24.08 2.44
N VAL A 482 5.50 24.15 1.63
CA VAL A 482 5.45 25.01 0.45
C VAL A 482 5.58 26.47 0.87
N ILE A 483 6.21 27.28 0.01
CA ILE A 483 6.39 28.71 0.20
C ILE A 483 5.51 29.45 -0.80
N TYR A 484 4.60 30.26 -0.29
CA TYR A 484 3.78 31.17 -1.09
C TYR A 484 4.45 32.55 -1.17
N TYR A 485 4.61 33.06 -2.39
CA TYR A 485 5.38 34.27 -2.64
C TYR A 485 4.69 35.52 -2.08
N GLN A 486 5.34 36.18 -1.12
CA GLN A 486 4.90 37.43 -0.47
C GLN A 486 3.45 37.40 0.03
N VAL A 487 3.01 36.26 0.58
CA VAL A 487 1.67 36.11 1.14
C VAL A 487 1.73 36.29 2.66
N LYS A 488 1.01 37.30 3.18
CA LYS A 488 0.88 37.55 4.63
C LYS A 488 0.19 36.39 5.37
N GLN A 489 -0.85 35.84 4.74
CA GLN A 489 -1.70 34.78 5.29
C GLN A 489 -1.58 33.48 4.47
N PRO A 490 -0.46 32.75 4.57
CA PRO A 490 -0.28 31.51 3.82
C PRO A 490 -1.28 30.44 4.27
N ARG A 491 -1.83 29.69 3.31
CA ARG A 491 -2.72 28.55 3.52
C ARG A 491 -2.07 27.31 2.90
N TRP A 492 -1.43 26.50 3.73
CA TRP A 492 -0.66 25.35 3.26
C TRP A 492 -1.57 24.18 2.93
N PHE A 493 -2.43 23.78 3.88
CA PHE A 493 -3.21 22.55 3.82
C PHE A 493 -2.34 21.33 3.46
N GLU A 494 -1.14 21.27 4.02
CA GLU A 494 -0.18 20.19 3.80
C GLU A 494 -0.26 19.19 4.96
N THR A 495 -0.67 17.96 4.66
CA THR A 495 -0.74 16.87 5.65
C THR A 495 0.49 15.98 5.56
N ILE A 496 1.11 15.75 6.72
CA ILE A 496 2.20 14.79 6.91
C ILE A 496 1.79 13.75 7.95
N LYS A 497 2.33 12.54 7.83
CA LYS A 497 2.19 11.50 8.86
C LYS A 497 3.42 11.52 9.76
N VAL A 498 3.21 11.46 11.06
CA VAL A 498 4.25 11.31 12.08
C VAL A 498 4.06 9.95 12.73
N ALA A 499 5.02 9.06 12.53
CA ALA A 499 4.99 7.69 13.04
C ALA A 499 6.10 7.51 14.08
N ILE A 500 5.70 7.53 15.35
CA ILE A 500 6.58 7.44 16.52
C ILE A 500 6.25 6.12 17.25
N PRO A 501 7.25 5.38 17.76
CA PRO A 501 7.00 4.25 18.65
C PRO A 501 6.07 4.65 19.80
N ILE A 502 5.10 3.78 20.13
CA ILE A 502 4.05 4.08 21.12
C ILE A 502 4.64 4.50 22.47
N GLU A 503 5.75 3.88 22.85
CA GLU A 503 6.48 4.15 24.10
C GLU A 503 7.15 5.53 24.16
N ASP A 504 7.41 6.16 23.02
CA ASP A 504 8.07 7.47 22.94
C ASP A 504 7.08 8.62 22.78
N VAL A 505 5.80 8.34 22.47
CA VAL A 505 4.77 9.38 22.22
C VAL A 505 4.57 10.28 23.44
N ASN A 506 4.59 9.71 24.65
CA ASN A 506 4.39 10.44 25.90
C ASN A 506 5.47 11.50 26.19
N ARG A 507 6.69 11.29 25.67
CA ARG A 507 7.86 12.16 25.86
C ARG A 507 8.09 13.09 24.67
N SER A 508 7.28 12.97 23.63
CA SER A 508 7.53 13.64 22.35
C SER A 508 6.65 14.87 22.14
N HIS A 509 7.19 15.83 21.39
CA HIS A 509 6.46 17.02 20.93
C HIS A 509 6.85 17.40 19.51
N LEU A 510 5.92 18.10 18.85
CA LEU A 510 6.15 18.70 17.54
C LEU A 510 6.69 20.12 17.72
N ARG A 511 7.75 20.44 16.99
CA ARG A 511 8.34 21.78 16.93
C ARG A 511 8.18 22.36 15.53
N PHE A 512 7.66 23.58 15.46
CA PHE A 512 7.45 24.35 14.24
C PHE A 512 8.33 25.58 14.28
N THR A 513 9.25 25.73 13.34
CA THR A 513 10.09 26.92 13.23
C THR A 513 9.79 27.67 11.95
N PHE A 514 9.72 29.00 12.04
CA PHE A 514 9.39 29.86 10.91
C PHE A 514 10.62 30.60 10.41
N ARG A 515 10.88 30.50 9.11
CA ARG A 515 11.99 31.19 8.44
C ARG A 515 11.47 31.99 7.24
N HIS A 516 12.05 33.16 7.03
CA HIS A 516 11.86 33.88 5.77
C HIS A 516 12.82 33.33 4.72
N ARG A 517 12.33 32.98 3.54
CA ARG A 517 13.17 32.57 2.40
C ARG A 517 13.35 33.72 1.40
N SER A 518 14.59 34.05 1.09
CA SER A 518 14.96 35.11 0.14
C SER A 518 15.27 34.52 -1.24
N SER A 519 15.00 35.27 -2.31
CA SER A 519 15.39 34.88 -3.67
C SER A 519 16.92 34.85 -3.87
N GLN A 520 17.68 35.61 -3.08
CA GLN A 520 19.15 35.69 -3.16
C GLN A 520 19.82 34.74 -2.16
N ASP A 521 20.68 33.82 -2.62
CA ASP A 521 21.30 32.77 -1.80
C ASP A 521 22.10 33.32 -0.61
N SER A 522 22.86 34.40 -0.84
CA SER A 522 23.66 35.02 0.23
C SER A 522 22.80 35.64 1.33
N LYS A 523 21.66 36.24 0.96
CA LYS A 523 20.70 36.80 1.93
C LYS A 523 19.95 35.69 2.64
N ASP A 524 19.48 34.68 1.91
CA ASP A 524 18.74 33.54 2.45
C ASP A 524 19.54 32.80 3.54
N LYS A 525 20.83 32.57 3.30
CA LYS A 525 21.73 31.96 4.29
C LYS A 525 21.91 32.76 5.58
N SER A 526 21.70 34.08 5.51
CA SER A 526 21.76 34.96 6.69
C SER A 526 20.43 35.06 7.44
N GLU A 527 19.33 34.61 6.84
CA GLU A 527 18.01 34.64 7.48
C GLU A 527 17.94 33.58 8.59
N LYS A 528 17.71 34.05 9.81
CA LYS A 528 17.55 33.20 10.99
C LYS A 528 16.08 32.83 11.19
N ILE A 529 15.84 31.82 12.03
CA ILE A 529 14.51 31.53 12.55
C ILE A 529 13.99 32.77 13.28
N PHE A 530 12.80 33.24 12.90
CA PHE A 530 12.23 34.45 13.50
C PHE A 530 11.13 34.17 14.52
N ALA A 531 10.59 32.94 14.54
CA ALA A 531 9.56 32.52 15.48
C ALA A 531 9.53 30.99 15.63
N LEU A 532 8.88 30.51 16.69
CA LEU A 532 8.65 29.10 16.99
C LEU A 532 7.23 28.87 17.52
N ALA A 533 6.65 27.73 17.18
CA ALA A 533 5.48 27.17 17.85
C ALA A 533 5.78 25.71 18.21
N PHE A 534 5.05 25.14 19.16
CA PHE A 534 5.18 23.72 19.49
C PHE A 534 3.87 23.16 20.05
N VAL A 535 3.73 21.83 20.05
CA VAL A 535 2.63 21.14 20.72
C VAL A 535 3.09 19.78 21.25
N LYS A 536 2.72 19.45 22.49
CA LYS A 536 3.03 18.15 23.10
C LYS A 536 2.07 17.08 22.55
N LEU A 537 2.58 15.89 22.26
CA LEU A 537 1.75 14.81 21.72
C LEU A 537 0.88 14.13 22.78
N MET A 538 1.25 14.27 24.05
CA MET A 538 0.48 13.80 25.19
C MET A 538 0.14 14.97 26.14
N ARG A 539 -1.09 14.96 26.64
CA ARG A 539 -1.60 15.94 27.60
C ARG A 539 -1.16 15.54 29.02
N TYR A 540 -1.27 16.47 29.95
CA TYR A 540 -0.90 16.25 31.36
C TYR A 540 -1.74 15.16 32.05
N ASP A 541 -2.94 14.90 31.55
CA ASP A 541 -3.84 13.83 32.02
C ASP A 541 -3.47 12.44 31.47
N GLY A 542 -2.42 12.35 30.64
CA GLY A 542 -1.95 11.11 30.05
C GLY A 542 -2.70 10.68 28.78
N THR A 543 -3.70 11.44 28.33
CA THR A 543 -4.37 11.21 27.03
C THR A 543 -3.55 11.82 25.90
N THR A 544 -3.74 11.33 24.67
CA THR A 544 -3.07 11.93 23.50
C THR A 544 -3.64 13.31 23.19
N LEU A 545 -2.90 14.07 22.37
CA LEU A 545 -3.40 15.29 21.76
C LEU A 545 -4.76 15.03 21.08
N ARG A 546 -5.71 15.94 21.31
CA ARG A 546 -7.06 15.83 20.75
C ARG A 546 -7.05 16.02 19.25
N ASP A 547 -7.94 15.31 18.56
CA ASP A 547 -8.20 15.54 17.14
C ASP A 547 -8.84 16.91 16.91
N GLY A 548 -8.55 17.50 15.76
CA GLY A 548 -9.13 18.79 15.34
C GLY A 548 -8.08 19.86 15.11
N GLU A 549 -8.52 21.12 15.13
CA GLU A 549 -7.67 22.29 14.89
C GLU A 549 -7.08 22.81 16.19
N HIS A 550 -5.80 23.22 16.15
CA HIS A 550 -5.07 23.77 17.28
C HIS A 550 -4.50 25.14 16.89
N ASP A 551 -4.95 26.17 17.60
CA ASP A 551 -4.36 27.51 17.52
C ASP A 551 -3.12 27.59 18.40
N LEU A 552 -1.95 27.47 17.77
CA LEU A 552 -0.68 27.47 18.48
C LEU A 552 -0.22 28.89 18.79
N ILE A 553 0.51 29.03 19.89
CA ILE A 553 1.15 30.29 20.26
C ILE A 553 2.44 30.44 19.47
N VAL A 554 2.60 31.58 18.82
CA VAL A 554 3.83 31.93 18.09
C VAL A 554 4.76 32.72 19.00
N TYR A 555 5.84 32.07 19.44
CA TYR A 555 6.87 32.67 20.28
C TYR A 555 7.96 33.36 19.44
N LYS A 556 8.42 34.51 19.91
CA LYS A 556 9.56 35.25 19.37
C LYS A 556 10.61 35.47 20.47
N ALA A 557 11.86 35.17 20.16
CA ALA A 557 13.03 35.46 21.00
C ALA A 557 14.30 35.49 20.12
N GLU A 558 15.49 35.56 20.74
CA GLU A 558 16.75 35.35 20.02
C GLU A 558 16.85 33.91 19.51
N ALA A 559 17.48 33.70 18.33
CA ALA A 559 17.50 32.40 17.65
C ALA A 559 18.02 31.24 18.52
N LYS A 560 19.14 31.43 19.25
CA LYS A 560 19.69 30.41 20.15
C LYS A 560 18.74 30.02 21.28
N LYS A 561 17.89 30.96 21.68
CA LYS A 561 16.97 30.81 22.80
C LYS A 561 15.64 30.19 22.37
N LEU A 562 15.20 30.46 21.15
CA LEU A 562 14.08 29.74 20.52
C LEU A 562 14.39 28.24 20.42
N GLU A 563 15.64 27.87 20.19
CA GLU A 563 16.03 26.46 20.06
C GLU A 563 16.15 25.71 21.39
N ASP A 564 16.16 26.41 22.53
CA ASP A 564 16.27 25.82 23.88
C ASP A 564 14.94 25.22 24.37
N PHE A 565 14.89 23.89 24.44
CA PHE A 565 13.72 23.11 24.83
C PHE A 565 13.29 23.34 26.28
N SER A 566 14.24 23.55 27.19
CA SER A 566 13.94 23.78 28.60
C SER A 566 13.14 25.07 28.80
N THR A 567 13.39 26.07 27.94
CA THR A 567 12.69 27.34 27.97
C THR A 567 11.24 27.21 27.50
N TYR A 568 10.98 26.65 26.31
CA TYR A 568 9.63 26.67 25.74
C TYR A 568 8.71 25.55 26.26
N LEU A 569 9.22 24.38 26.66
CA LEU A 569 8.35 23.27 27.12
C LEU A 569 7.60 23.55 28.43
N SER A 570 8.07 24.53 29.20
CA SER A 570 7.40 25.03 30.40
C SER A 570 6.25 26.01 30.09
N LEU A 571 6.20 26.54 28.86
CA LEU A 571 5.21 27.52 28.43
C LEU A 571 3.96 26.83 27.88
N PRO A 572 2.82 27.54 27.81
CA PRO A 572 1.62 27.03 27.14
C PRO A 572 1.85 26.81 25.64
N SER A 573 1.29 25.73 25.09
CA SER A 573 1.46 25.40 23.67
C SER A 573 0.39 26.03 22.77
N THR A 574 -0.85 26.08 23.26
CA THR A 574 -2.03 26.57 22.52
C THR A 574 -2.63 27.80 23.19
N LYS A 575 -3.38 28.59 22.42
CA LYS A 575 -4.12 29.74 22.97
C LYS A 575 -5.15 29.32 24.02
N LEU A 576 -5.77 28.16 23.84
CA LEU A 576 -6.73 27.59 24.80
C LEU A 576 -6.05 27.29 26.15
N GLU A 577 -4.86 26.70 26.14
CA GLU A 577 -4.09 26.43 27.36
C GLU A 577 -3.65 27.73 28.07
N LEU A 578 -3.40 28.80 27.30
CA LEU A 578 -3.08 30.12 27.85
C LEU A 578 -4.28 30.76 28.56
N GLU A 579 -5.47 30.63 27.97
CA GLU A 579 -6.73 31.12 28.56
C GLU A 579 -7.09 30.35 29.85
N GLU A 580 -6.93 29.03 29.86
CA GLU A 580 -7.14 28.17 31.04
C GLU A 580 -6.23 28.56 32.22
N LYS A 581 -5.01 29.02 31.92
CA LYS A 581 -4.04 29.52 32.92
C LYS A 581 -4.32 30.96 33.36
N GLY A 582 -5.42 31.57 32.93
CA GLY A 582 -5.86 32.91 33.34
C GLY A 582 -5.14 34.07 32.65
N HIS A 583 -4.37 33.79 31.59
CA HIS A 583 -3.69 34.83 30.81
C HIS A 583 -4.59 35.27 29.63
N SER A 584 -5.25 36.41 29.77
CA SER A 584 -6.10 36.98 28.70
C SER A 584 -5.27 37.73 27.66
N MET A 585 -5.51 37.43 26.38
CA MET A 585 -4.98 38.18 25.22
C MET A 585 -5.77 39.48 24.92
N ALA A 586 -6.80 39.83 25.70
CA ALA A 586 -7.68 40.98 25.45
C ALA A 586 -7.04 42.36 25.75
N GLY A 587 -5.82 42.39 26.30
CA GLY A 587 -5.06 43.63 26.51
C GLY A 587 -4.20 43.98 25.30
N LYS A 588 -4.19 45.25 24.87
CA LYS A 588 -3.38 45.78 23.74
C LYS A 588 -1.85 45.73 23.93
N GLY A 589 -1.32 44.93 24.85
CA GLY A 589 0.10 44.83 25.20
C GLY A 589 0.70 43.47 24.87
N MET A 590 1.94 43.46 24.39
CA MET A 590 2.76 42.27 24.19
C MET A 590 3.01 41.62 25.57
N GLN A 591 2.52 40.40 25.81
CA GLN A 591 2.78 39.70 27.07
C GLN A 591 4.10 38.93 26.96
N ASN A 592 5.06 39.26 27.82
CA ASN A 592 6.27 38.47 28.02
C ASN A 592 5.95 37.36 29.02
N LEU A 593 6.12 36.10 28.60
CA LEU A 593 5.98 34.96 29.49
C LEU A 593 7.35 34.32 29.66
N GLY A 594 7.93 34.54 30.85
CA GLY A 594 9.34 34.26 31.09
C GLY A 594 10.21 35.13 30.18
N SER A 595 10.98 34.49 29.30
CA SER A 595 11.96 35.16 28.45
C SER A 595 11.68 35.03 26.95
N CYS A 596 10.49 34.56 26.62
CA CYS A 596 9.93 34.52 25.27
C CYS A 596 8.78 35.53 25.17
N THR A 597 8.65 36.15 24.00
CA THR A 597 7.57 37.10 23.72
C THR A 597 6.46 36.41 22.93
N ILE A 598 5.22 36.51 23.39
CA ILE A 598 4.05 36.03 22.66
C ILE A 598 3.76 36.98 21.51
N SER A 599 3.79 36.48 20.27
CA SER A 599 3.53 37.29 19.09
C SER A 599 2.04 37.44 18.80
N LYS A 600 1.70 38.49 18.04
CA LYS A 600 0.38 38.67 17.43
C LYS A 600 0.18 37.82 16.17
N ASP A 601 1.26 37.27 15.63
CA ASP A 601 1.21 36.31 14.52
C ASP A 601 0.35 35.10 14.92
N SER A 602 -0.34 34.50 13.96
CA SER A 602 -1.15 33.30 14.17
C SER A 602 -0.59 32.11 13.39
N PHE A 603 -0.77 30.92 13.96
CA PHE A 603 -0.42 29.68 13.31
C PHE A 603 -1.39 28.58 13.77
N GLN A 604 -1.99 27.89 12.80
CA GLN A 604 -2.99 26.87 13.03
C GLN A 604 -2.54 25.56 12.40
N ILE A 605 -2.64 24.48 13.16
CA ILE A 605 -2.48 23.11 12.68
C ILE A 605 -3.77 22.34 12.87
N SER A 606 -3.90 21.21 12.20
CA SER A 606 -4.90 20.21 12.53
C SER A 606 -4.24 18.87 12.77
N THR A 607 -4.70 18.11 13.76
CA THR A 607 -4.19 16.77 14.05
C THR A 607 -5.29 15.72 13.99
N LEU A 608 -4.93 14.52 13.55
CA LEU A 608 -5.75 13.33 13.59
C LEU A 608 -4.89 12.15 14.07
N VAL A 609 -5.13 11.70 15.30
CA VAL A 609 -4.39 10.59 15.93
C VAL A 609 -5.13 9.28 15.68
N CYS A 610 -4.49 8.40 14.93
CA CYS A 610 -4.99 7.06 14.63
C CYS A 610 -4.20 6.02 15.44
N SER A 611 -4.49 5.93 16.75
CA SER A 611 -3.87 4.97 17.66
C SER A 611 -4.86 3.91 18.15
N THR A 612 -4.51 2.62 18.04
CA THR A 612 -5.25 1.53 18.69
C THR A 612 -4.75 1.26 20.11
N LYS A 613 -3.76 2.03 20.61
CA LYS A 613 -3.15 1.84 21.94
C LYS A 613 -3.20 3.07 22.84
N LEU A 614 -3.36 4.26 22.27
CA LEU A 614 -3.41 5.51 23.01
C LEU A 614 -4.74 6.22 22.77
N THR A 615 -5.57 6.33 23.82
CA THR A 615 -6.89 6.97 23.75
C THR A 615 -6.84 8.48 24.03
N GLN A 616 -7.81 9.20 23.47
CA GLN A 616 -8.08 10.61 23.78
C GLN A 616 -9.10 10.79 24.91
N ASN A 617 -9.73 9.71 25.37
CA ASN A 617 -10.76 9.74 26.39
C ASN A 617 -10.16 9.41 27.77
N VAL A 618 -10.35 10.32 28.73
CA VAL A 618 -9.80 10.21 30.08
C VAL A 618 -10.44 9.05 30.86
N ASP A 619 -11.75 8.83 30.70
CA ASP A 619 -12.48 7.77 31.40
C ASP A 619 -12.03 6.38 30.93
N LEU A 620 -11.88 6.21 29.61
CA LEU A 620 -11.34 4.97 29.04
C LEU A 620 -9.88 4.75 29.45
N LEU A 621 -9.05 5.80 29.44
CA LEU A 621 -7.66 5.70 29.89
C LEU A 621 -7.57 5.26 31.36
N GLY A 622 -8.46 5.79 32.22
CA GLY A 622 -8.54 5.42 33.62
C GLY A 622 -8.82 3.93 33.82
N LEU A 623 -9.65 3.33 32.95
CA LEU A 623 -9.88 1.89 32.92
C LEU A 623 -8.66 1.13 32.39
N LEU A 624 -8.07 1.55 31.27
CA LEU A 624 -6.92 0.85 30.68
C LEU A 624 -5.68 0.87 31.60
N LYS A 625 -5.52 1.93 32.40
CA LYS A 625 -4.46 2.08 33.41
C LYS A 625 -4.94 1.81 34.83
N TRP A 626 -5.99 1.01 35.00
CA TRP A 626 -6.63 0.78 36.31
C TRP A 626 -5.65 0.34 37.42
N ARG A 627 -4.61 -0.45 37.07
CA ARG A 627 -3.58 -0.91 38.02
C ARG A 627 -2.78 0.24 38.66
N SER A 628 -2.68 1.39 37.99
CA SER A 628 -1.98 2.56 38.53
C SER A 628 -2.81 3.30 39.59
N ASN A 629 -4.14 3.17 39.57
CA ASN A 629 -5.07 3.95 40.39
C ASN A 629 -6.28 3.11 40.85
N THR A 630 -6.06 2.10 41.69
CA THR A 630 -7.12 1.17 42.16
C THR A 630 -8.22 1.85 42.98
N ASN A 631 -7.90 2.95 43.68
CA ASN A 631 -8.85 3.68 44.53
C ASN A 631 -10.04 4.31 43.77
N ILE A 632 -9.88 4.61 42.48
CA ILE A 632 -10.92 5.21 41.63
C ILE A 632 -11.57 4.20 40.67
N LEU A 633 -11.25 2.90 40.82
CA LEU A 633 -11.69 1.85 39.91
C LEU A 633 -13.22 1.77 39.78
N GLN A 634 -13.93 1.88 40.91
CA GLN A 634 -15.39 1.87 40.93
C GLN A 634 -15.99 3.02 40.10
N GLN A 635 -15.34 4.20 40.16
CA GLN A 635 -15.74 5.35 39.37
C GLN A 635 -15.43 5.12 37.89
N ASN A 636 -14.24 4.61 37.54
CA ASN A 636 -13.84 4.36 36.16
C ASN A 636 -14.80 3.37 35.46
N LEU A 637 -15.19 2.28 36.13
CA LEU A 637 -16.16 1.31 35.61
C LEU A 637 -17.52 1.96 35.31
N ARG A 638 -18.00 2.83 36.19
CA ARG A 638 -19.26 3.57 35.96
C ARG A 638 -19.17 4.61 34.85
N GLN A 639 -18.01 5.23 34.64
CA GLN A 639 -17.81 6.20 33.57
C GLN A 639 -17.62 5.54 32.20
N LEU A 640 -17.13 4.30 32.14
CA LEU A 640 -17.01 3.54 30.88
C LEU A 640 -18.34 3.51 30.11
N MET A 641 -19.46 3.30 30.82
CA MET A 641 -20.80 3.25 30.22
C MET A 641 -21.26 4.59 29.60
N LYS A 642 -20.51 5.68 29.82
CA LYS A 642 -20.77 7.01 29.23
C LYS A 642 -19.79 7.35 28.10
N VAL A 643 -18.78 6.52 27.87
CA VAL A 643 -17.81 6.72 26.78
C VAL A 643 -18.52 6.51 25.45
N ASP A 644 -18.16 7.32 24.44
CA ASP A 644 -18.69 7.14 23.09
C ASP A 644 -18.38 5.74 22.57
N GLY A 645 -19.39 5.07 22.04
CA GLY A 645 -19.23 3.68 21.60
C GLY A 645 -18.22 3.51 20.48
N GLY A 646 -18.00 4.54 19.65
CA GLY A 646 -16.96 4.56 18.64
C GLY A 646 -15.55 4.54 19.20
N GLU A 647 -15.33 5.08 20.41
CA GLU A 647 -14.05 4.97 21.11
C GLU A 647 -13.90 3.57 21.73
N VAL A 648 -14.95 3.05 22.38
CA VAL A 648 -14.91 1.71 23.00
C VAL A 648 -14.58 0.62 21.98
N VAL A 649 -15.17 0.64 20.78
CA VAL A 649 -14.90 -0.38 19.75
C VAL A 649 -13.49 -0.33 19.19
N LYS A 650 -12.83 0.85 19.17
CA LYS A 650 -11.42 0.96 18.75
C LYS A 650 -10.48 0.25 19.71
N PHE A 651 -10.81 0.28 21.01
CA PHE A 651 -10.04 -0.34 22.09
C PHE A 651 -10.74 -1.61 22.61
N LEU A 652 -11.56 -2.27 21.79
CA LEU A 652 -12.43 -3.36 22.25
C LEU A 652 -11.64 -4.47 22.94
N GLN A 653 -10.54 -4.91 22.32
CA GLN A 653 -9.66 -5.92 22.90
C GLN A 653 -9.09 -5.48 24.25
N ASP A 654 -8.43 -4.32 24.31
CA ASP A 654 -7.79 -3.84 25.54
C ASP A 654 -8.82 -3.53 26.66
N THR A 655 -10.03 -3.11 26.29
CA THR A 655 -11.15 -2.88 27.21
C THR A 655 -11.65 -4.19 27.81
N LEU A 656 -11.88 -5.21 26.98
CA LEU A 656 -12.28 -6.54 27.45
C LEU A 656 -11.19 -7.17 28.32
N ASP A 657 -9.92 -7.09 27.90
CA ASP A 657 -8.78 -7.57 28.68
C ASP A 657 -8.70 -6.87 30.04
N ALA A 658 -8.93 -5.55 30.10
CA ALA A 658 -8.96 -4.82 31.36
C ALA A 658 -10.11 -5.30 32.28
N LEU A 659 -11.33 -5.43 31.74
CA LEU A 659 -12.51 -5.88 32.48
C LEU A 659 -12.33 -7.29 33.07
N PHE A 660 -11.88 -8.25 32.25
CA PHE A 660 -11.65 -9.61 32.73
C PHE A 660 -10.51 -9.66 33.75
N ASN A 661 -9.42 -8.91 33.56
CA ASN A 661 -8.34 -8.83 34.55
C ASN A 661 -8.82 -8.24 35.88
N ILE A 662 -9.66 -7.21 35.87
CA ILE A 662 -10.23 -6.62 37.09
C ILE A 662 -11.04 -7.67 37.87
N MET A 663 -11.87 -8.44 37.17
CA MET A 663 -12.70 -9.50 37.77
C MET A 663 -11.86 -10.64 38.36
N MET A 664 -10.73 -10.96 37.73
CA MET A 664 -9.78 -12.00 38.19
C MET A 664 -8.96 -11.55 39.41
N GLU A 665 -8.45 -10.31 39.40
CA GLU A 665 -7.57 -9.78 40.45
C GLU A 665 -8.32 -9.31 41.71
N ASN A 666 -9.62 -8.99 41.60
CA ASN A 666 -10.46 -8.56 42.73
C ASN A 666 -11.45 -9.66 43.15
N SER A 667 -10.95 -10.87 43.38
CA SER A 667 -11.77 -12.06 43.64
C SER A 667 -12.69 -11.97 44.86
N GLU A 668 -12.39 -11.10 45.82
CA GLU A 668 -13.08 -11.01 47.11
C GLU A 668 -14.22 -9.97 47.16
N SER A 669 -14.47 -9.22 46.07
CA SER A 669 -15.44 -8.12 46.07
C SER A 669 -16.57 -8.32 45.05
N GLU A 670 -17.74 -8.73 45.54
CA GLU A 670 -18.98 -8.79 44.73
C GLU A 670 -19.32 -7.45 44.07
N THR A 671 -18.88 -6.33 44.65
CA THR A 671 -19.17 -5.00 44.11
C THR A 671 -18.47 -4.72 42.78
N PHE A 672 -17.25 -5.24 42.57
CA PHE A 672 -16.55 -5.07 41.30
C PHE A 672 -17.07 -6.07 40.24
N ASP A 673 -17.45 -7.27 40.66
CA ASP A 673 -18.01 -8.29 39.77
C ASP A 673 -19.31 -7.79 39.09
N THR A 674 -20.23 -7.20 39.85
CA THR A 674 -21.46 -6.61 39.27
C THR A 674 -21.15 -5.47 38.30
N LEU A 675 -20.21 -4.58 38.62
CA LEU A 675 -19.87 -3.45 37.75
C LEU A 675 -19.17 -3.88 36.46
N VAL A 676 -18.32 -4.91 36.54
CA VAL A 676 -17.70 -5.51 35.35
C VAL A 676 -18.77 -6.19 34.49
N PHE A 677 -19.72 -6.91 35.09
CA PHE A 677 -20.82 -7.51 34.36
C PHE A 677 -21.68 -6.46 33.63
N ASP A 678 -22.07 -5.38 34.32
CA ASP A 678 -22.81 -4.27 33.72
C ASP A 678 -22.05 -3.65 32.53
N ALA A 679 -20.72 -3.50 32.66
CA ALA A 679 -19.85 -3.01 31.59
C ALA A 679 -19.80 -3.98 30.39
N LEU A 680 -19.72 -5.29 30.62
CA LEU A 680 -19.75 -6.30 29.57
C LEU A 680 -21.10 -6.32 28.83
N VAL A 681 -22.21 -6.21 29.57
CA VAL A 681 -23.56 -6.10 28.98
C VAL A 681 -23.67 -4.84 28.13
N PHE A 682 -23.12 -3.71 28.60
CA PHE A 682 -23.06 -2.47 27.82
C PHE A 682 -22.27 -2.65 26.51
N ILE A 683 -21.09 -3.26 26.55
CA ILE A 683 -20.26 -3.51 25.35
C ILE A 683 -20.97 -4.44 24.36
N ILE A 684 -21.58 -5.52 24.84
CA ILE A 684 -22.32 -6.46 23.98
C ILE A 684 -23.55 -5.77 23.37
N GLY A 685 -24.28 -4.99 24.16
CA GLY A 685 -25.41 -4.20 23.69
C GLY A 685 -25.02 -3.17 22.63
N LEU A 686 -23.84 -2.56 22.78
CA LEU A 686 -23.26 -1.63 21.81
C LEU A 686 -22.93 -2.35 20.49
N ILE A 687 -22.33 -3.53 20.53
CA ILE A 687 -21.99 -4.32 19.33
C ILE A 687 -23.26 -4.86 18.64
N ALA A 688 -24.31 -5.13 19.42
CA ALA A 688 -25.62 -5.53 18.88
C ALA A 688 -26.36 -4.40 18.16
N ASP A 689 -25.99 -3.13 18.39
CA ASP A 689 -26.52 -1.98 17.65
C ASP A 689 -26.13 -2.08 16.16
N ARG A 690 -27.09 -1.77 15.27
CA ARG A 690 -26.87 -1.69 13.81
C ARG A 690 -25.68 -0.81 13.45
N LYS A 691 -25.39 0.22 14.24
CA LYS A 691 -24.23 1.10 14.03
C LYS A 691 -22.90 0.36 14.14
N PHE A 692 -22.79 -0.64 15.02
CA PHE A 692 -21.52 -1.35 15.31
C PHE A 692 -21.57 -2.85 15.00
N GLN A 693 -22.64 -3.32 14.35
CA GLN A 693 -22.83 -4.75 14.03
C GLN A 693 -21.67 -5.38 13.24
N HIS A 694 -20.92 -4.58 12.48
CA HIS A 694 -19.72 -5.01 11.76
C HIS A 694 -18.54 -5.37 12.67
N PHE A 695 -18.60 -5.07 13.98
CA PHE A 695 -17.63 -5.52 14.98
C PHE A 695 -17.97 -6.90 15.59
N ASN A 696 -19.10 -7.54 15.24
CA ASN A 696 -19.39 -8.91 15.70
C ASN A 696 -18.26 -9.92 15.37
N PRO A 697 -17.68 -9.93 14.15
CA PRO A 697 -16.54 -10.79 13.84
C PRO A 697 -15.30 -10.50 14.70
N VAL A 698 -15.10 -9.25 15.12
CA VAL A 698 -14.01 -8.84 16.01
C VAL A 698 -14.20 -9.46 17.40
N LEU A 699 -15.41 -9.37 17.95
CA LEU A 699 -15.76 -9.98 19.23
C LEU A 699 -15.63 -11.51 19.17
N GLU A 700 -16.13 -12.16 18.12
CA GLU A 700 -15.95 -13.61 17.94
C GLU A 700 -14.48 -14.02 17.87
N THR A 701 -13.66 -13.24 17.15
CA THR A 701 -12.23 -13.51 17.02
C THR A 701 -11.52 -13.35 18.36
N TYR A 702 -11.88 -12.32 19.13
CA TYR A 702 -11.38 -12.14 20.49
C TYR A 702 -11.70 -13.35 21.37
N ILE A 703 -12.98 -13.78 21.40
CA ILE A 703 -13.42 -14.94 22.18
C ILE A 703 -12.67 -16.22 21.78
N LYS A 704 -12.50 -16.46 20.47
CA LYS A 704 -11.88 -17.70 19.96
C LYS A 704 -10.37 -17.74 20.12
N LYS A 705 -9.67 -16.59 20.05
CA LYS A 705 -8.20 -16.54 19.93
C LYS A 705 -7.45 -15.79 21.03
N HIS A 706 -8.09 -14.87 21.73
CA HIS A 706 -7.42 -13.95 22.66
C HIS A 706 -7.92 -14.07 24.11
N PHE A 707 -9.17 -14.46 24.30
CA PHE A 707 -9.75 -14.65 25.63
C PHE A 707 -8.97 -15.72 26.42
N SER A 708 -8.44 -15.34 27.58
CA SER A 708 -7.55 -16.17 28.40
C SER A 708 -7.94 -16.22 29.88
N ALA A 709 -9.06 -15.62 30.27
CA ALA A 709 -9.50 -15.55 31.67
C ALA A 709 -10.24 -16.84 32.10
N THR A 710 -9.49 -17.84 32.55
CA THR A 710 -10.03 -19.20 32.84
C THR A 710 -11.00 -19.27 34.02
N LEU A 711 -10.89 -18.38 35.02
CA LEU A 711 -11.80 -18.35 36.19
C LEU A 711 -12.98 -17.39 36.00
N ALA A 712 -13.03 -16.66 34.89
CA ALA A 712 -14.14 -15.74 34.60
C ALA A 712 -15.47 -16.46 34.40
N TYR A 713 -15.47 -17.74 34.02
CA TYR A 713 -16.69 -18.56 33.88
C TYR A 713 -17.29 -18.99 35.24
N THR A 714 -16.46 -19.10 36.28
CA THR A 714 -16.91 -19.56 37.61
C THR A 714 -17.57 -18.47 38.45
N LYS A 715 -17.38 -17.22 38.05
CA LYS A 715 -18.04 -16.04 38.57
C LYS A 715 -19.21 -15.69 37.65
#